data_AF-A0A5C6G9T4-F1
#
_entry.id   AF-A0A5C6G9T4-F1
#
_cell.length_a   1.000
_cell.length_b   1.000
_cell.length_c   1.000
_cell.angle_alpha   90.00
_cell.angle_beta   90.00
_cell.angle_gamma   90.00
#
_symmetry.space_group_name_H-M   'P 1'
#
loop_
_entity.id
_entity.type
_entity.pdbx_description
1 polymer ?
#
loop_
_entity_poly.entity_id
_entity_poly.type
_entity_poly.pdbx_seq_one_letter_code
_entity_poly.pdbx_strand_id
1 'polypeptide(L)'
;MAASRFATSDLRRPAGSASSPKPKGRTENKETLCRNVLIYGHCRYEDQGCTFSHDQNKNNSNLSEMSRKALNVESPSFTPGILQSVGKKPTFSTQAANAPTFTPRGLGASPALSATPADSESAIFNPAAIREFTPSFELNSQGASNGSSQDGTVNYDPFAMSSVGQTLSGAHYNPYADEHGAMVGAGGGFYPPTGAYAAPLQPLQHHLYAPVGPYREDLMPYHRMTHDFFIPDKLREELQRKAEASLQVLPNSQLPQMENYHSLVPLDTTHRKNANVFSYPSWVYKATSSKTGNLYCLRRLEGFRLTNEHAIRSVKEWRKIDNANVVTIHDAFTARAFGDSSLIFVQDYHPLAKTLADVHLSSGSPSPGNRFQAKSPVSEAVLWGYISQIANALKSIHSVNLAARCIDVSKIILTEKNRIRLNACSILDVVQFDMRRPIPDLQQDDFMQFGRTILSLATNTPPAQLTNLKASIELMARSYSVELRDTIIWLLTPAQPSSQKAIEEFIRGIAGHIVTTLDQSQHQSDDLNSELYRELENGRVARLLFKLGCINERQELDGDRAWSENGERYMLKLFRDYVFHQVDGNGNPVLDMGHMLRCLNRLDAGTDERICLTSRDEQTSFIVSYKELKKQLSNAFGELQKTSKQGRGF
;
A
#
# COMPACT_ATOMS: atom_id res chain seq x y z
N MET A 1 6.17 -64.42 39.42
CA MET A 1 7.40 -64.49 38.61
C MET A 1 7.75 -63.06 38.22
N ALA A 2 8.54 -62.36 39.03
CA ALA A 2 10.01 -62.35 39.07
C ALA A 2 10.59 -61.25 38.16
N ALA A 3 11.26 -60.31 38.82
CA ALA A 3 12.00 -59.13 38.37
C ALA A 3 13.16 -59.45 37.39
N SER A 4 13.71 -58.49 36.63
CA SER A 4 14.85 -57.63 37.03
C SER A 4 15.01 -56.43 36.04
N ARG A 5 15.02 -55.16 36.48
CA ARG A 5 16.08 -54.29 37.08
C ARG A 5 17.04 -53.59 36.09
N PHE A 6 16.94 -52.24 36.06
CA PHE A 6 17.96 -51.15 36.05
C PHE A 6 19.25 -51.27 35.18
N ALA A 7 19.85 -50.23 34.58
CA ALA A 7 20.10 -48.86 35.06
C ALA A 7 20.46 -47.84 33.95
N THR A 8 20.54 -46.57 34.39
CA THR A 8 20.84 -45.25 33.78
C THR A 8 22.26 -45.01 33.25
N SER A 9 22.44 -44.13 32.24
CA SER A 9 23.09 -42.78 32.37
C SER A 9 23.52 -42.15 31.01
N ASP A 10 23.79 -40.84 31.10
CA ASP A 10 23.84 -39.76 30.11
C ASP A 10 24.98 -39.67 29.06
N LEU A 11 24.68 -38.84 28.02
CA LEU A 11 25.54 -37.85 27.33
C LEU A 11 26.50 -38.23 26.16
N ARG A 12 26.38 -37.38 25.10
CA ARG A 12 27.39 -36.79 24.19
C ARG A 12 27.56 -37.32 22.74
N ARG A 13 27.26 -36.40 21.80
CA ARG A 13 27.89 -36.05 20.51
C ARG A 13 28.15 -37.15 19.46
N PRO A 14 27.89 -36.86 18.16
CA PRO A 14 28.65 -37.47 17.07
C PRO A 14 29.79 -36.54 16.59
N ALA A 15 30.95 -37.16 16.35
CA ALA A 15 32.11 -36.62 15.66
C ALA A 15 32.35 -37.39 14.35
N GLY A 16 32.94 -36.73 13.36
CA GLY A 16 33.69 -37.32 12.23
C GLY A 16 32.85 -37.87 11.07
N SER A 17 32.75 -37.18 9.93
CA SER A 17 33.74 -37.09 8.82
C SER A 17 33.79 -38.33 7.90
N ALA A 18 33.23 -38.19 6.70
CA ALA A 18 33.65 -38.94 5.52
C ALA A 18 33.69 -37.99 4.30
N SER A 19 34.78 -38.13 3.56
CA SER A 19 35.37 -37.24 2.55
C SER A 19 34.76 -37.33 1.14
N SER A 20 34.90 -36.24 0.36
CA SER A 20 34.84 -36.24 -1.12
C SER A 20 35.93 -35.33 -1.71
N PRO A 21 36.35 -35.51 -2.98
CA PRO A 21 37.75 -35.44 -3.39
C PRO A 21 38.24 -34.08 -3.91
N LYS A 22 39.55 -33.85 -3.81
CA LYS A 22 40.30 -32.70 -4.36
C LYS A 22 40.28 -32.66 -5.90
N PRO A 23 40.12 -31.48 -6.52
CA PRO A 23 40.71 -31.20 -7.82
C PRO A 23 42.11 -30.57 -7.68
N LYS A 24 42.97 -30.94 -8.64
CA LYS A 24 44.37 -30.53 -8.80
C LYS A 24 44.51 -29.01 -8.92
N GLY A 25 45.60 -28.48 -8.35
CA GLY A 25 45.91 -27.06 -8.31
C GLY A 25 46.13 -26.41 -9.68
N ARG A 26 45.71 -25.16 -9.79
CA ARG A 26 46.11 -24.23 -10.85
C ARG A 26 46.48 -22.90 -10.21
N THR A 27 47.75 -22.54 -10.34
CA THR A 27 48.42 -21.40 -9.70
C THR A 27 48.13 -20.09 -10.46
N GLU A 28 46.86 -19.70 -10.63
CA GLU A 28 46.51 -18.59 -11.55
C GLU A 28 45.92 -17.31 -10.89
N ASN A 29 45.67 -17.26 -9.57
CA ASN A 29 44.90 -16.14 -8.98
C ASN A 29 45.67 -15.18 -8.05
N LYS A 30 47.02 -15.22 -8.04
CA LYS A 30 47.83 -14.33 -7.19
C LYS A 30 47.85 -12.86 -7.64
N GLU A 31 47.32 -12.53 -8.81
CA GLU A 31 47.24 -11.14 -9.31
C GLU A 31 45.90 -10.45 -8.98
N THR A 32 44.86 -11.22 -8.63
CA THR A 32 43.54 -10.69 -8.32
C THR A 32 43.39 -10.48 -6.81
N LEU A 33 43.02 -9.26 -6.40
CA LEU A 33 42.86 -8.91 -4.99
C LEU A 33 41.68 -9.68 -4.35
N CYS A 34 41.91 -10.19 -3.14
CA CYS A 34 40.94 -10.96 -2.39
C CYS A 34 39.70 -10.12 -2.06
N ARG A 35 38.52 -10.60 -2.46
CA ARG A 35 37.25 -9.92 -2.26
C ARG A 35 36.93 -9.66 -0.78
N ASN A 36 37.36 -10.56 0.11
CA ASN A 36 37.15 -10.37 1.55
C ASN A 36 37.99 -9.23 2.11
N VAL A 37 39.18 -8.98 1.56
CA VAL A 37 40.00 -7.81 1.92
C VAL A 37 39.35 -6.52 1.41
N LEU A 38 38.74 -6.53 0.22
CA LEU A 38 38.04 -5.36 -0.34
C LEU A 38 36.79 -4.98 0.48
N ILE A 39 36.03 -5.96 0.95
CA ILE A 39 34.75 -5.71 1.63
C ILE A 39 34.93 -5.53 3.14
N TYR A 40 35.82 -6.30 3.76
CA TYR A 40 35.93 -6.38 5.22
C TYR A 40 37.30 -5.92 5.75
N GLY A 41 38.23 -5.51 4.89
CA GLY A 41 39.57 -5.09 5.28
C GLY A 41 40.53 -6.23 5.68
N HIS A 42 40.03 -7.46 5.90
CA HIS A 42 40.84 -8.62 6.24
C HIS A 42 40.25 -9.92 5.66
N CYS A 43 41.08 -10.94 5.42
CA CYS A 43 40.62 -12.26 4.99
C CYS A 43 40.93 -13.32 6.05
N ARG A 44 39.89 -14.01 6.53
CA ARG A 44 40.04 -15.10 7.52
C ARG A 44 40.93 -16.26 7.06
N TYR A 45 41.08 -16.45 5.75
CA TYR A 45 41.82 -17.57 5.16
C TYR A 45 43.19 -17.16 4.61
N GLU A 46 43.67 -15.96 4.92
CA GLU A 46 44.97 -15.46 4.47
C GLU A 46 46.09 -16.45 4.80
N ASP A 47 46.18 -16.90 6.05
CA ASP A 47 47.17 -17.89 6.52
C ASP A 47 46.73 -19.36 6.33
N GLN A 48 45.51 -19.58 5.81
CA GLN A 48 44.91 -20.91 5.65
C GLN A 48 44.79 -21.34 4.18
N GLY A 49 45.52 -20.68 3.29
CA GLY A 49 45.66 -21.07 1.88
C GLY A 49 44.70 -20.38 0.92
N CYS A 50 44.28 -19.15 1.21
CA CYS A 50 43.54 -18.35 0.25
C CYS A 50 44.36 -18.12 -1.03
N THR A 51 43.75 -18.35 -2.19
CA THR A 51 44.42 -18.34 -3.50
C THR A 51 44.54 -16.95 -4.14
N PHE A 52 43.95 -15.93 -3.52
CA PHE A 52 43.88 -14.53 -4.00
C PHE A 52 44.88 -13.62 -3.26
N SER A 53 45.22 -12.47 -3.82
CA SER A 53 46.19 -11.52 -3.23
C SER A 53 45.60 -10.72 -2.06
N HIS A 54 46.37 -10.55 -0.98
CA HIS A 54 45.97 -9.77 0.21
C HIS A 54 46.74 -8.43 0.32
N ASP A 55 47.61 -8.15 -0.64
CA ASP A 55 48.53 -7.02 -0.63
C ASP A 55 47.89 -5.81 -1.34
N GLN A 56 47.16 -4.97 -0.60
CA GLN A 56 46.41 -3.81 -1.13
C GLN A 56 47.31 -2.78 -1.85
N ASN A 57 48.62 -2.77 -1.59
CA ASN A 57 49.56 -1.79 -2.14
C ASN A 57 50.14 -2.15 -3.51
N LYS A 58 49.88 -3.35 -4.06
CA LYS A 58 50.47 -3.75 -5.35
C LYS A 58 49.80 -3.15 -6.59
N ASN A 59 48.59 -2.59 -6.47
CA ASN A 59 47.83 -2.09 -7.62
C ASN A 59 47.92 -0.56 -7.83
N ASN A 60 48.81 0.14 -7.11
CA ASN A 60 48.89 1.61 -7.15
C ASN A 60 50.22 2.18 -7.65
N SER A 61 51.06 1.36 -8.30
CA SER A 61 52.27 1.85 -8.98
C SER A 61 51.92 2.37 -10.38
N ASN A 62 51.19 3.49 -10.47
CA ASN A 62 51.18 4.29 -11.71
C ASN A 62 50.71 5.75 -11.59
N LEU A 63 50.72 6.38 -10.42
CA LEU A 63 50.54 7.83 -10.29
C LEU A 63 51.44 8.39 -9.19
N SER A 64 52.64 8.76 -9.61
CA SER A 64 53.58 9.59 -8.86
C SER A 64 53.10 11.05 -8.79
N GLU A 65 53.38 11.67 -7.64
CA GLU A 65 53.46 13.12 -7.39
C GLU A 65 52.16 13.94 -7.33
N MET A 66 51.63 14.14 -6.12
CA MET A 66 51.62 15.46 -5.46
C MET A 66 50.90 15.42 -4.09
N SER A 67 51.49 16.16 -3.13
CA SER A 67 50.92 16.62 -1.86
C SER A 67 50.68 15.62 -0.72
N ARG A 68 51.70 15.55 0.13
CA ARG A 68 51.62 15.24 1.57
C ARG A 68 50.84 16.33 2.31
N LYS A 69 49.97 15.96 3.27
CA LYS A 69 49.91 16.52 4.65
C LYS A 69 48.80 15.89 5.50
N ALA A 70 49.14 15.69 6.79
CA ALA A 70 48.30 15.51 7.99
C ALA A 70 47.66 14.11 8.23
N LEU A 71 47.62 13.52 9.43
CA LEU A 71 48.18 13.76 10.76
C LEU A 71 48.16 12.40 11.52
N ASN A 72 49.13 12.19 12.40
CA ASN A 72 49.34 11.00 13.24
C ASN A 72 48.76 11.25 14.64
N VAL A 73 47.90 10.37 15.17
CA VAL A 73 47.64 10.21 16.63
C VAL A 73 47.16 8.78 16.92
N GLU A 74 47.99 7.98 17.60
CA GLU A 74 47.63 6.74 18.30
C GLU A 74 46.89 7.05 19.61
N SER A 75 45.94 6.20 20.00
CA SER A 75 45.41 6.14 21.37
C SER A 75 45.16 4.68 21.78
N PRO A 76 45.53 4.26 23.01
CA PRO A 76 45.67 2.86 23.39
C PRO A 76 44.36 2.19 23.83
N SER A 77 44.27 0.88 23.58
CA SER A 77 43.17 -0.01 24.00
C SER A 77 43.24 -0.37 25.48
N PHE A 78 42.11 -0.26 26.18
CA PHE A 78 41.92 -0.67 27.58
C PHE A 78 41.12 -1.98 27.64
N THR A 79 41.67 -3.00 28.30
CA THR A 79 41.05 -4.30 28.55
C THR A 79 40.52 -4.39 29.99
N PRO A 80 39.24 -4.75 30.22
CA PRO A 80 38.79 -5.12 31.56
C PRO A 80 38.82 -6.64 31.77
N GLY A 81 39.53 -7.04 32.82
CA GLY A 81 39.59 -8.39 33.36
C GLY A 81 38.40 -8.74 34.28
N ILE A 82 38.22 -10.05 34.43
CA ILE A 82 37.19 -10.77 35.19
C ILE A 82 37.31 -10.50 36.70
N LEU A 83 36.19 -10.37 37.41
CA LEU A 83 36.14 -10.55 38.86
C LEU A 83 34.94 -11.36 39.35
N GLN A 84 35.22 -12.18 40.35
CA GLN A 84 34.36 -13.16 41.01
C GLN A 84 33.51 -12.55 42.13
N SER A 85 32.58 -13.38 42.62
CA SER A 85 31.55 -13.18 43.64
C SER A 85 32.02 -12.78 45.04
N VAL A 86 31.15 -12.07 45.79
CA VAL A 86 30.61 -12.41 47.13
C VAL A 86 29.63 -11.28 47.56
N GLY A 87 28.52 -11.64 48.21
CA GLY A 87 27.40 -10.73 48.51
C GLY A 87 27.42 -10.01 49.87
N LYS A 88 26.45 -9.09 50.02
CA LYS A 88 25.67 -8.69 51.21
C LYS A 88 24.71 -7.54 50.83
N LYS A 89 23.48 -7.55 51.37
CA LYS A 89 22.48 -6.45 51.32
C LYS A 89 22.82 -5.34 52.35
N PRO A 90 21.97 -4.32 52.54
CA PRO A 90 21.58 -3.18 51.69
C PRO A 90 21.99 -1.84 52.38
N THR A 91 21.89 -0.65 51.75
CA THR A 91 21.66 0.67 52.41
C THR A 91 21.55 1.79 51.34
N PHE A 92 20.53 2.64 51.47
CA PHE A 92 20.36 3.90 50.73
C PHE A 92 21.19 5.04 51.36
N SER A 93 21.71 5.95 50.55
CA SER A 93 22.10 7.29 50.97
C SER A 93 21.86 8.31 49.86
N THR A 94 21.05 9.30 50.21
CA THR A 94 20.85 10.60 49.59
C THR A 94 22.03 11.52 49.88
N GLN A 95 22.58 12.19 48.86
CA GLN A 95 23.12 13.57 48.91
C GLN A 95 23.93 13.86 47.64
N ALA A 96 23.43 14.79 46.82
CA ALA A 96 24.26 15.74 46.05
C ALA A 96 23.34 16.80 45.41
N ALA A 97 22.91 17.76 46.24
CA ALA A 97 22.58 19.09 45.77
C ALA A 97 23.90 19.85 45.60
N ASN A 98 24.10 20.46 44.42
CA ASN A 98 24.95 21.64 44.10
C ASN A 98 25.72 21.46 42.78
N ALA A 99 25.12 21.92 41.68
CA ALA A 99 25.85 22.55 40.57
C ALA A 99 24.93 23.55 39.83
N PRO A 100 25.43 24.74 39.45
CA PRO A 100 24.63 25.93 39.12
C PRO A 100 24.03 25.96 37.70
N THR A 101 22.88 26.63 37.60
CA THR A 101 22.12 26.94 36.37
C THR A 101 22.81 28.02 35.53
N PHE A 102 22.95 27.77 34.22
CA PHE A 102 23.50 28.68 33.22
C PHE A 102 22.40 29.58 32.63
N THR A 103 22.56 30.91 32.75
CA THR A 103 21.69 31.92 32.11
C THR A 103 22.50 32.83 31.18
N PRO A 104 22.07 33.07 29.93
CA PRO A 104 22.62 34.14 29.11
C PRO A 104 21.84 35.47 29.28
N ARG A 105 22.53 36.51 29.77
CA ARG A 105 22.26 37.94 29.45
C ARG A 105 22.72 38.18 28.00
N GLY A 106 22.13 39.02 27.14
CA GLY A 106 21.26 40.18 27.27
C GLY A 106 21.72 41.22 26.22
N LEU A 107 20.84 42.14 25.79
CA LEU A 107 21.04 43.48 25.17
C LEU A 107 19.68 43.84 24.53
N GLY A 108 18.83 44.73 25.06
CA GLY A 108 18.99 46.18 25.31
C GLY A 108 18.18 46.91 24.22
N ALA A 109 17.36 47.95 24.40
CA ALA A 109 16.97 48.79 25.52
C ALA A 109 15.65 49.52 25.11
N SER A 110 14.82 49.89 26.08
CA SER A 110 13.64 50.76 25.91
C SER A 110 14.00 52.26 25.94
N PRO A 111 13.05 53.16 25.65
CA PRO A 111 12.57 54.09 26.70
C PRO A 111 11.04 54.27 26.61
N ALA A 112 10.27 54.73 27.59
CA ALA A 112 10.38 55.01 29.01
C ALA A 112 8.96 55.38 29.51
N LEU A 113 8.82 55.57 30.83
CA LEU A 113 7.69 56.13 31.62
C LEU A 113 6.59 55.15 32.08
N SER A 114 5.99 55.21 33.27
CA SER A 114 6.38 55.59 34.66
C SER A 114 5.16 55.26 35.58
N ALA A 115 5.43 54.71 36.77
CA ALA A 115 4.64 54.74 38.03
C ALA A 115 3.30 53.96 38.22
N THR A 116 3.39 52.81 38.94
CA THR A 116 2.64 52.30 40.14
C THR A 116 1.16 52.68 40.46
N PRO A 117 0.44 51.95 41.34
CA PRO A 117 0.12 50.50 41.40
C PRO A 117 -1.40 50.24 41.69
N ALA A 118 -1.84 48.97 41.68
CA ALA A 118 -2.97 48.36 42.42
C ALA A 118 -4.08 47.65 41.60
N ASP A 119 -4.22 46.37 41.95
CA ASP A 119 -5.38 45.46 42.04
C ASP A 119 -6.41 45.23 40.92
N SER A 120 -6.61 43.93 40.69
CA SER A 120 -7.85 43.19 40.41
C SER A 120 -8.70 43.54 39.17
N GLU A 121 -8.58 42.71 38.12
CA GLU A 121 -9.69 41.88 37.60
C GLU A 121 -9.21 41.01 36.42
N SER A 122 -9.58 39.73 36.44
CA SER A 122 -9.39 38.79 35.34
C SER A 122 -10.29 39.17 34.16
N ALA A 123 -9.69 39.48 33.00
CA ALA A 123 -10.43 39.73 31.78
C ALA A 123 -11.18 38.46 31.33
N ILE A 124 -12.51 38.55 31.31
CA ILE A 124 -13.44 37.54 30.80
C ILE A 124 -13.33 37.49 29.27
N PHE A 125 -13.08 36.30 28.72
CA PHE A 125 -13.06 36.04 27.29
C PHE A 125 -14.49 36.10 26.70
N ASN A 126 -14.76 37.07 25.83
CA ASN A 126 -16.05 37.22 25.14
C ASN A 126 -15.99 36.60 23.73
N PRO A 127 -16.68 35.48 23.46
CA PRO A 127 -16.64 34.80 22.16
C PRO A 127 -17.47 35.48 21.05
N ALA A 128 -18.10 36.64 21.30
CA ALA A 128 -18.88 37.38 20.29
C ALA A 128 -18.03 38.31 19.38
N ALA A 129 -16.70 38.33 19.53
CA ALA A 129 -15.82 39.21 18.75
C ALA A 129 -15.10 38.51 17.57
N ILE A 130 -15.35 37.22 17.33
CA ILE A 130 -14.75 36.50 16.19
C ILE A 130 -15.66 36.68 14.98
N ARG A 131 -15.25 37.52 14.03
CA ARG A 131 -15.88 37.60 12.71
C ARG A 131 -15.58 36.32 11.92
N GLU A 132 -16.65 35.61 11.60
CA GLU A 132 -16.69 34.42 10.75
C GLU A 132 -16.26 34.77 9.31
N PHE A 133 -15.34 34.01 8.74
CA PHE A 133 -14.82 34.22 7.39
C PHE A 133 -15.79 33.64 6.36
N THR A 134 -16.53 34.50 5.66
CA THR A 134 -17.33 34.15 4.48
C THR A 134 -16.71 34.82 3.25
N PRO A 135 -16.29 34.07 2.21
CA PRO A 135 -15.77 34.69 1.00
C PRO A 135 -16.95 35.16 0.14
N SER A 136 -17.21 36.47 0.15
CA SER A 136 -18.07 37.15 -0.82
C SER A 136 -17.23 37.55 -2.03
N PHE A 137 -17.63 37.11 -3.23
CA PHE A 137 -17.06 37.55 -4.50
C PHE A 137 -17.70 38.89 -4.88
N GLU A 138 -16.96 39.99 -4.76
CA GLU A 138 -17.33 41.28 -5.36
C GLU A 138 -16.42 41.61 -6.55
N LEU A 139 -17.08 41.69 -7.71
CA LEU A 139 -16.55 42.12 -8.99
C LEU A 139 -16.69 43.64 -9.10
N ASN A 140 -15.67 44.42 -8.78
CA ASN A 140 -15.50 45.76 -9.36
C ASN A 140 -14.11 46.35 -9.10
N SER A 141 -13.32 46.61 -10.15
CA SER A 141 -12.16 47.51 -10.09
C SER A 141 -11.91 48.22 -11.42
N GLN A 142 -12.60 49.35 -11.60
CA GLN A 142 -11.99 50.57 -12.15
C GLN A 142 -11.44 51.35 -10.95
N GLY A 143 -10.27 51.99 -10.88
CA GLY A 143 -9.12 52.17 -11.76
C GLY A 143 -8.22 53.20 -11.06
N ALA A 144 -6.89 53.04 -11.12
CA ALA A 144 -5.93 54.13 -10.90
C ALA A 144 -4.59 53.74 -11.55
N SER A 145 -4.34 54.30 -12.73
CA SER A 145 -3.13 54.13 -13.54
C SER A 145 -2.11 55.23 -13.25
N ASN A 146 -0.82 54.91 -13.35
CA ASN A 146 0.25 55.89 -13.55
C ASN A 146 1.20 55.40 -14.68
N GLY A 147 1.26 56.22 -15.75
CA GLY A 147 2.16 56.33 -16.94
C GLY A 147 3.02 55.15 -17.46
N SER A 148 3.25 54.94 -18.76
CA SER A 148 3.28 55.86 -19.92
C SER A 148 3.30 55.09 -21.27
N SER A 149 2.60 55.65 -22.29
CA SER A 149 2.71 55.57 -23.78
C SER A 149 3.45 54.37 -24.45
N GLN A 150 2.94 53.69 -25.50
CA GLN A 150 2.45 54.24 -26.79
C GLN A 150 1.76 53.15 -27.67
N ASP A 151 0.65 53.53 -28.33
CA ASP A 151 -0.03 53.05 -29.56
C ASP A 151 -0.41 51.57 -29.85
N GLY A 152 -1.68 51.38 -30.23
CA GLY A 152 -2.16 50.27 -31.07
C GLY A 152 -3.46 49.57 -30.63
N THR A 153 -4.62 50.19 -30.85
CA THR A 153 -5.95 49.63 -30.55
C THR A 153 -6.32 48.41 -31.41
N VAL A 154 -6.54 47.25 -30.78
CA VAL A 154 -7.45 46.20 -31.27
C VAL A 154 -8.29 45.71 -30.07
N ASN A 155 -9.59 46.00 -30.08
CA ASN A 155 -10.54 45.55 -29.07
C ASN A 155 -10.67 44.02 -29.16
N TYR A 156 -10.18 43.29 -28.16
CA TYR A 156 -10.34 41.85 -28.04
C TYR A 156 -11.57 41.56 -27.17
N ASP A 157 -12.67 41.13 -27.79
CA ASP A 157 -13.87 40.64 -27.10
C ASP A 157 -13.69 39.14 -26.76
N PRO A 158 -13.62 38.75 -25.47
CA PRO A 158 -13.41 37.35 -25.05
C PRO A 158 -14.59 36.41 -25.34
N PHE A 159 -15.75 36.92 -25.78
CA PHE A 159 -16.96 36.09 -25.94
C PHE A 159 -17.22 35.58 -27.36
N ALA A 160 -16.38 35.91 -28.34
CA ALA A 160 -16.59 35.53 -29.74
C ALA A 160 -15.87 34.24 -30.22
N MET A 161 -15.00 33.62 -29.40
CA MET A 161 -14.30 32.37 -29.78
C MET A 161 -15.05 31.11 -29.32
N SER A 162 -16.29 30.93 -29.78
CA SER A 162 -17.07 29.71 -29.56
C SER A 162 -17.17 28.79 -30.79
N SER A 163 -16.54 29.14 -31.93
CA SER A 163 -16.78 28.44 -33.20
C SER A 163 -15.57 27.88 -33.95
N VAL A 164 -14.36 27.79 -33.35
CA VAL A 164 -13.17 27.22 -34.04
C VAL A 164 -12.45 26.14 -33.21
N GLY A 165 -13.21 25.30 -32.50
CA GLY A 165 -12.68 24.18 -31.71
C GLY A 165 -13.10 22.78 -32.17
N GLN A 166 -13.84 22.64 -33.29
CA GLN A 166 -14.56 21.41 -33.62
C GLN A 166 -13.82 20.36 -34.46
N THR A 167 -12.49 20.44 -34.63
CA THR A 167 -11.78 19.45 -35.48
C THR A 167 -10.56 18.76 -34.87
N LEU A 168 -10.30 18.89 -33.55
CA LEU A 168 -9.30 18.06 -32.88
C LEU A 168 -9.89 17.35 -31.65
N SER A 169 -9.79 16.03 -31.63
CA SER A 169 -10.08 15.21 -30.46
C SER A 169 -9.06 15.52 -29.35
N GLY A 170 -9.46 16.35 -28.38
CA GLY A 170 -8.67 16.58 -27.18
C GLY A 170 -8.42 15.29 -26.41
N ALA A 171 -7.18 15.02 -26.04
CA ALA A 171 -6.84 13.90 -25.17
C ALA A 171 -7.57 14.07 -23.83
N HIS A 172 -8.30 13.04 -23.40
CA HIS A 172 -9.03 13.07 -22.14
C HIS A 172 -8.02 12.90 -21.01
N TYR A 173 -8.03 13.77 -20.00
CA TYR A 173 -7.16 13.64 -18.84
C TYR A 173 -7.40 12.29 -18.16
N ASN A 174 -6.38 11.42 -18.10
CA ASN A 174 -6.43 10.17 -17.33
C ASN A 174 -5.77 10.38 -15.96
N PRO A 175 -6.56 10.39 -14.86
CA PRO A 175 -6.04 10.56 -13.51
C PRO A 175 -5.25 9.37 -12.96
N TYR A 176 -5.29 8.21 -13.61
CA TYR A 176 -4.59 6.99 -13.21
C TYR A 176 -3.23 6.83 -13.91
N ALA A 177 -2.79 7.82 -14.70
CA ALA A 177 -1.45 7.83 -15.25
C ALA A 177 -0.44 8.19 -14.13
N ASP A 178 0.50 7.28 -13.84
CA ASP A 178 1.60 7.53 -12.88
C ASP A 178 2.47 8.75 -13.29
N GLU A 179 2.39 9.20 -14.55
CA GLU A 179 3.15 10.33 -15.09
C GLU A 179 2.32 11.15 -16.09
N HIS A 180 1.72 12.25 -15.64
CA HIS A 180 1.02 13.20 -16.54
C HIS A 180 1.96 13.90 -17.53
N GLY A 181 3.28 13.85 -17.27
CA GLY A 181 4.33 14.46 -18.10
C GLY A 181 4.63 13.73 -19.42
N ALA A 182 4.23 12.47 -19.57
CA ALA A 182 4.49 11.69 -20.80
C ALA A 182 3.58 12.09 -22.00
N MET A 183 2.60 12.98 -21.78
CA MET A 183 1.65 13.43 -22.82
C MET A 183 2.25 14.41 -23.84
N VAL A 184 3.48 14.90 -23.67
CA VAL A 184 4.11 15.90 -24.56
C VAL A 184 5.15 15.26 -25.50
N GLY A 185 4.87 14.06 -25.98
CA GLY A 185 5.76 13.27 -26.83
C GLY A 185 5.32 13.15 -28.29
N ALA A 186 4.64 14.15 -28.87
CA ALA A 186 4.36 14.19 -30.30
C ALA A 186 3.98 15.61 -30.76
N GLY A 187 4.97 16.50 -30.86
CA GLY A 187 4.79 17.83 -31.46
C GLY A 187 5.76 18.84 -30.86
N GLY A 188 6.78 19.23 -31.63
CA GLY A 188 7.68 20.32 -31.25
C GLY A 188 6.90 21.62 -31.12
N GLY A 189 6.64 22.07 -29.90
CA GLY A 189 6.07 23.36 -29.57
C GLY A 189 6.73 23.89 -28.31
N PHE A 190 7.49 24.99 -28.44
CA PHE A 190 8.34 25.57 -27.40
C PHE A 190 7.56 26.40 -26.35
N TYR A 191 6.24 26.21 -26.23
CA TYR A 191 5.42 26.94 -25.25
C TYR A 191 4.50 25.98 -24.48
N PRO A 192 4.47 26.04 -23.14
CA PRO A 192 3.51 25.27 -22.36
C PRO A 192 2.09 25.82 -22.61
N PRO A 193 1.11 24.99 -22.99
CA PRO A 193 -0.27 25.46 -23.09
C PRO A 193 -0.81 25.65 -21.67
N THR A 194 -1.25 26.87 -21.37
CA THR A 194 -2.08 27.17 -20.19
C THR A 194 -3.45 26.53 -20.39
N GLY A 195 -3.58 25.26 -20.04
CA GLY A 195 -4.86 24.56 -19.98
C GLY A 195 -5.74 25.15 -18.89
N ALA A 196 -6.84 25.77 -19.30
CA ALA A 196 -7.87 26.30 -18.42
C ALA A 196 -8.48 25.18 -17.54
N TYR A 197 -8.49 25.41 -16.22
CA TYR A 197 -9.13 24.59 -15.20
C TYR A 197 -8.72 23.11 -15.16
N ALA A 198 -7.42 22.85 -15.08
CA ALA A 198 -6.99 21.76 -14.21
C ALA A 198 -7.43 22.13 -12.79
N ALA A 199 -8.48 21.50 -12.26
CA ALA A 199 -8.65 21.51 -10.81
C ALA A 199 -7.35 20.90 -10.27
N PRO A 200 -6.49 21.67 -9.55
CA PRO A 200 -5.35 21.05 -8.92
C PRO A 200 -5.95 20.06 -7.93
N LEU A 201 -5.84 18.76 -8.21
CA LEU A 201 -5.90 17.78 -7.15
C LEU A 201 -4.90 18.30 -6.12
N GLN A 202 -5.39 18.78 -4.98
CA GLN A 202 -4.50 19.20 -3.91
C GLN A 202 -3.49 18.06 -3.72
N PRO A 203 -2.19 18.35 -3.65
CA PRO A 203 -1.17 17.31 -3.67
C PRO A 203 -1.50 16.29 -2.59
N LEU A 204 -1.68 15.05 -3.02
CA LEU A 204 -2.23 14.00 -2.18
C LEU A 204 -1.42 13.90 -0.88
N GLN A 205 -2.13 14.14 0.21
CA GLN A 205 -1.57 14.29 1.54
C GLN A 205 -1.28 12.95 2.23
N HIS A 206 -0.91 11.91 1.46
CA HIS A 206 -0.44 10.64 2.03
C HIS A 206 0.76 10.85 2.96
N HIS A 207 1.54 11.92 2.73
CA HIS A 207 2.69 12.35 3.51
C HIS A 207 2.33 13.02 4.85
N LEU A 208 1.07 13.36 5.13
CA LEU A 208 0.68 13.89 6.45
C LEU A 208 0.76 12.85 7.58
N TYR A 209 0.87 11.57 7.22
CA TYR A 209 1.06 10.47 8.16
C TYR A 209 2.43 9.79 7.97
N ALA A 210 3.38 10.41 7.28
CA ALA A 210 4.70 9.83 7.09
C ALA A 210 5.46 9.84 8.43
N PRO A 211 5.95 8.69 8.92
CA PRO A 211 6.83 8.66 10.08
C PRO A 211 8.20 9.20 9.67
N VAL A 212 8.32 10.52 9.53
CA VAL A 212 9.60 11.19 9.30
C VAL A 212 10.17 11.52 10.66
N GLY A 213 11.07 10.67 11.15
CA GLY A 213 11.72 10.87 12.45
C GLY A 213 12.54 9.66 12.88
N PRO A 214 13.52 9.83 13.77
CA PRO A 214 14.59 8.87 13.97
C PRO A 214 14.07 7.50 14.41
N TYR A 215 14.34 6.48 13.60
CA TYR A 215 14.15 5.10 13.99
C TYR A 215 15.11 4.80 15.15
N ARG A 216 14.58 4.62 16.35
CA ARG A 216 15.39 4.17 17.48
C ARG A 216 15.67 2.68 17.28
N GLU A 217 16.89 2.35 16.88
CA GLU A 217 17.30 0.96 16.66
C GLU A 217 17.56 0.22 17.99
N ASP A 218 17.80 0.94 19.09
CA ASP A 218 18.08 0.39 20.42
C ASP A 218 16.81 0.21 21.28
N LEU A 219 15.77 -0.41 20.74
CA LEU A 219 14.57 -0.75 21.51
C LEU A 219 14.70 -2.12 22.17
N MET A 220 14.36 -2.20 23.46
CA MET A 220 14.24 -3.49 24.14
C MET A 220 13.00 -4.23 23.61
N PRO A 221 12.93 -5.58 23.72
CA PRO A 221 11.83 -6.36 23.17
C PRO A 221 10.42 -6.02 23.68
N TYR A 222 10.31 -5.31 24.81
CA TYR A 222 9.06 -4.84 25.40
C TYR A 222 8.76 -3.36 25.11
N HIS A 223 9.71 -2.61 24.54
CA HIS A 223 9.48 -1.26 24.06
C HIS A 223 8.75 -1.30 22.72
N ARG A 224 7.81 -0.38 22.55
CA ARG A 224 7.04 -0.19 21.32
C ARG A 224 7.06 1.28 20.97
N MET A 225 7.18 1.57 19.69
CA MET A 225 6.96 2.90 19.15
C MET A 225 5.46 3.14 19.00
N THR A 226 5.03 4.40 18.97
CA THR A 226 3.62 4.76 18.83
C THR A 226 2.96 4.13 17.60
N HIS A 227 3.67 4.06 16.47
CA HIS A 227 3.12 3.47 15.24
C HIS A 227 2.97 1.94 15.31
N ASP A 228 3.66 1.24 16.23
CA ASP A 228 3.55 -0.23 16.36
C ASP A 228 2.15 -0.66 16.83
N PHE A 229 1.39 0.24 17.46
CA PHE A 229 0.04 -0.02 17.96
C PHE A 229 -1.05 0.11 16.89
N PHE A 230 -0.72 0.53 15.67
CA PHE A 230 -1.66 0.81 14.58
C PHE A 230 -1.22 0.15 13.26
N ILE A 231 -2.10 0.14 12.25
CA ILE A 231 -1.84 -0.46 10.93
C ILE A 231 -0.48 0.00 10.37
N PRO A 232 0.33 -0.89 9.76
CA PRO A 232 1.63 -0.52 9.22
C PRO A 232 1.45 0.44 8.04
N ASP A 233 2.34 1.42 7.92
CA ASP A 233 2.18 2.52 6.96
C ASP A 233 2.02 2.08 5.51
N LYS A 234 2.77 1.06 5.08
CA LYS A 234 2.66 0.53 3.72
C LYS A 234 1.25 0.01 3.41
N LEU A 235 0.64 -0.72 4.35
CA LEU A 235 -0.71 -1.25 4.18
C LEU A 235 -1.74 -0.11 4.24
N ARG A 236 -1.59 0.80 5.20
CA ARG A 236 -2.45 2.00 5.33
C ARG A 236 -2.45 2.83 4.05
N GLU A 237 -1.26 3.15 3.52
CA GLU A 237 -1.13 3.91 2.28
C GLU A 237 -1.73 3.18 1.08
N GLU A 238 -1.51 1.87 0.95
CA GLU A 238 -2.11 1.07 -0.13
C GLU A 238 -3.64 1.13 -0.08
N LEU A 239 -4.24 0.94 1.11
CA LEU A 239 -5.69 0.98 1.29
C LEU A 239 -6.25 2.38 1.03
N GLN A 240 -5.56 3.44 1.48
CA GLN A 240 -5.97 4.83 1.22
C GLN A 240 -5.92 5.17 -0.26
N ARG A 241 -4.85 4.81 -0.98
CA ARG A 241 -4.75 5.02 -2.43
C ARG A 241 -5.86 4.28 -3.18
N LYS A 242 -6.18 3.04 -2.78
CA LYS A 242 -7.29 2.26 -3.37
C LYS A 242 -8.65 2.90 -3.10
N ALA A 243 -8.89 3.40 -1.88
CA ALA A 243 -10.12 4.09 -1.52
C ALA A 243 -10.30 5.38 -2.33
N GLU A 244 -9.22 6.16 -2.46
CA GLU A 244 -9.23 7.40 -3.24
C GLU A 244 -9.51 7.13 -4.73
N ALA A 245 -8.80 6.17 -5.33
CA ALA A 245 -9.05 5.73 -6.70
C ALA A 245 -10.52 5.32 -6.92
N SER A 246 -11.13 4.70 -5.93
CA SER A 246 -12.53 4.27 -5.95
C SER A 246 -13.49 5.46 -5.89
N LEU A 247 -13.19 6.48 -5.09
CA LEU A 247 -14.02 7.68 -4.92
C LEU A 247 -13.79 8.77 -5.98
N GLN A 248 -12.72 8.66 -6.77
CA GLN A 248 -12.38 9.65 -7.78
C GLN A 248 -13.52 9.89 -8.79
N VAL A 249 -13.80 11.14 -9.09
CA VAL A 249 -14.76 11.51 -10.14
C VAL A 249 -14.14 12.57 -11.05
N LEU A 250 -14.69 12.73 -12.25
CA LEU A 250 -14.33 13.80 -13.17
C LEU A 250 -15.49 14.80 -13.25
N PRO A 251 -15.46 15.88 -12.43
CA PRO A 251 -16.43 16.96 -12.56
C PRO A 251 -16.38 17.55 -13.97
N ASN A 252 -17.55 17.79 -14.58
CA ASN A 252 -17.67 18.34 -15.94
C ASN A 252 -17.01 17.49 -17.05
N SER A 253 -16.97 16.17 -16.86
CA SER A 253 -16.51 15.24 -17.90
C SER A 253 -17.37 15.32 -19.16
N GLN A 254 -16.73 15.26 -20.33
CA GLN A 254 -17.39 15.12 -21.64
C GLN A 254 -17.83 13.67 -21.92
N LEU A 255 -17.51 12.74 -21.01
CA LEU A 255 -17.95 11.35 -21.14
C LEU A 255 -19.46 11.24 -20.93
N PRO A 256 -20.15 10.40 -21.71
CA PRO A 256 -21.59 10.28 -21.62
C PRO A 256 -22.01 9.64 -20.30
N GLN A 257 -23.18 10.06 -19.81
CA GLN A 257 -23.91 9.30 -18.81
C GLN A 257 -24.77 8.26 -19.52
N MET A 258 -24.76 7.04 -18.99
CA MET A 258 -25.55 5.92 -19.49
C MET A 258 -26.76 5.73 -18.58
N GLU A 259 -27.80 5.05 -19.07
CA GLU A 259 -29.05 4.85 -18.32
C GLU A 259 -28.82 4.27 -16.90
N ASN A 260 -27.98 3.23 -16.81
CA ASN A 260 -27.70 2.52 -15.55
C ASN A 260 -26.34 2.86 -14.92
N TYR A 261 -25.52 3.67 -15.60
CA TYR A 261 -24.15 3.94 -15.18
C TYR A 261 -23.77 5.40 -15.39
N HIS A 262 -23.19 6.03 -14.37
CA HIS A 262 -22.74 7.42 -14.41
C HIS A 262 -21.32 7.57 -13.85
N SER A 263 -20.81 8.81 -13.82
CA SER A 263 -19.49 9.17 -13.29
C SER A 263 -18.34 8.36 -13.90
N LEU A 264 -18.33 8.25 -15.23
CA LEU A 264 -17.30 7.51 -15.95
C LEU A 264 -15.93 8.16 -15.76
N VAL A 265 -14.93 7.36 -15.38
CA VAL A 265 -13.52 7.77 -15.28
C VAL A 265 -12.66 6.81 -16.12
N PRO A 266 -11.95 7.27 -17.16
CA PRO A 266 -11.07 6.41 -17.97
C PRO A 266 -9.97 5.79 -17.12
N LEU A 267 -9.66 4.51 -17.34
CA LEU A 267 -8.59 3.79 -16.66
C LEU A 267 -7.33 3.61 -17.53
N ASP A 268 -7.46 3.68 -18.87
CA ASP A 268 -6.35 3.43 -19.79
C ASP A 268 -5.28 4.53 -19.73
N THR A 269 -4.07 4.18 -19.29
CA THR A 269 -2.92 5.10 -19.14
C THR A 269 -2.39 5.67 -20.46
N THR A 270 -2.74 5.06 -21.59
CA THR A 270 -2.32 5.51 -22.92
C THR A 270 -3.52 5.61 -23.87
N HIS A 271 -3.63 6.72 -24.59
CA HIS A 271 -4.69 6.93 -25.60
C HIS A 271 -4.41 6.24 -26.94
N ARG A 272 -3.67 5.13 -26.94
CA ARG A 272 -3.35 4.41 -28.18
C ARG A 272 -4.50 3.49 -28.54
N LYS A 273 -5.12 3.73 -29.70
CA LYS A 273 -6.10 2.80 -30.28
C LYS A 273 -5.40 1.49 -30.63
N ASN A 274 -5.51 0.50 -29.74
CA ASN A 274 -4.97 -0.84 -29.95
C ASN A 274 -6.11 -1.82 -30.15
N ALA A 275 -6.17 -2.40 -31.35
CA ALA A 275 -7.19 -3.38 -31.74
C ALA A 275 -6.66 -4.82 -31.77
N ASN A 276 -5.40 -5.07 -31.37
CA ASN A 276 -4.72 -6.33 -31.67
C ASN A 276 -5.37 -7.56 -31.01
N VAL A 277 -5.93 -7.43 -29.81
CA VAL A 277 -6.48 -8.57 -29.05
C VAL A 277 -7.92 -8.88 -29.45
N PHE A 278 -8.77 -7.85 -29.58
CA PHE A 278 -10.20 -8.03 -29.82
C PHE A 278 -10.64 -7.70 -31.24
N SER A 279 -9.74 -7.28 -32.12
CA SER A 279 -10.04 -6.69 -33.45
C SER A 279 -10.81 -5.36 -33.41
N TYR A 280 -11.08 -4.83 -32.21
CA TYR A 280 -11.70 -3.52 -31.99
C TYR A 280 -10.85 -2.70 -31.03
N PRO A 281 -10.73 -1.37 -31.22
CA PRO A 281 -10.18 -0.49 -30.20
C PRO A 281 -11.01 -0.64 -28.91
N SER A 282 -10.33 -0.89 -27.79
CA SER A 282 -10.99 -1.08 -26.50
C SER A 282 -10.60 -0.01 -25.50
N TRP A 283 -11.58 0.48 -24.76
CA TRP A 283 -11.42 1.45 -23.67
C TRP A 283 -11.99 0.89 -22.37
N VAL A 284 -11.43 1.29 -21.23
CA VAL A 284 -11.86 0.85 -19.91
C VAL A 284 -12.20 2.06 -19.06
N TYR A 285 -13.36 2.04 -18.42
CA TYR A 285 -13.83 3.09 -17.53
C TYR A 285 -14.23 2.52 -16.18
N LYS A 286 -13.91 3.21 -15.09
CA LYS A 286 -14.66 3.05 -13.84
C LYS A 286 -16.01 3.75 -14.00
N ALA A 287 -17.09 3.14 -13.54
CA ALA A 287 -18.40 3.77 -13.48
C ALA A 287 -19.14 3.41 -12.19
N THR A 288 -20.09 4.24 -11.79
CA THR A 288 -20.98 4.00 -10.65
C THR A 288 -22.35 3.57 -11.17
N SER A 289 -22.89 2.49 -10.59
CA SER A 289 -24.25 2.00 -10.87
C SER A 289 -25.29 2.95 -10.30
N SER A 290 -26.19 3.46 -11.15
CA SER A 290 -27.32 4.30 -10.73
C SER A 290 -28.28 3.57 -9.78
N LYS A 291 -28.34 2.23 -9.85
CA LYS A 291 -29.28 1.41 -9.07
C LYS A 291 -28.76 1.08 -7.67
N THR A 292 -27.47 0.77 -7.54
CA THR A 292 -26.91 0.22 -6.30
C THR A 292 -25.83 1.11 -5.67
N GLY A 293 -25.32 2.11 -6.39
CA GLY A 293 -24.14 2.88 -5.97
C GLY A 293 -22.82 2.09 -6.05
N ASN A 294 -22.85 0.83 -6.48
CA ASN A 294 -21.65 0.01 -6.60
C ASN A 294 -20.76 0.48 -7.75
N LEU A 295 -19.46 0.29 -7.61
CA LEU A 295 -18.46 0.62 -8.62
C LEU A 295 -18.22 -0.57 -9.55
N TYR A 296 -18.15 -0.31 -10.84
CA TYR A 296 -17.91 -1.30 -11.88
C TYR A 296 -16.84 -0.85 -12.86
N CYS A 297 -16.22 -1.81 -13.52
CA CYS A 297 -15.33 -1.63 -14.65
C CYS A 297 -16.13 -1.84 -15.94
N LEU A 298 -16.26 -0.80 -16.75
CA LEU A 298 -16.91 -0.84 -18.06
C LEU A 298 -15.85 -0.94 -19.15
N ARG A 299 -15.79 -2.07 -19.84
CA ARG A 299 -14.95 -2.24 -21.02
C ARG A 299 -15.77 -1.98 -22.28
N ARG A 300 -15.42 -0.92 -22.99
CA ARG A 300 -16.01 -0.53 -24.28
C ARG A 300 -15.20 -1.09 -25.44
N LEU A 301 -15.88 -1.68 -26.42
CA LEU A 301 -15.37 -1.90 -27.77
C LEU A 301 -15.98 -0.85 -28.71
N GLU A 302 -15.12 0.03 -29.22
CA GLU A 302 -15.49 1.13 -30.13
C GLU A 302 -15.86 0.58 -31.52
N GLY A 303 -16.93 1.11 -32.12
CA GLY A 303 -17.37 0.73 -33.47
C GLY A 303 -17.98 -0.67 -33.62
N PHE A 304 -18.22 -1.40 -32.53
CA PHE A 304 -18.88 -2.72 -32.59
C PHE A 304 -20.35 -2.58 -33.01
N ARG A 305 -20.74 -3.29 -34.07
CA ARG A 305 -22.13 -3.38 -34.52
C ARG A 305 -22.68 -4.77 -34.24
N LEU A 306 -23.66 -4.84 -33.36
CA LEU A 306 -24.34 -6.10 -33.05
C LEU A 306 -25.13 -6.58 -34.26
N THR A 307 -24.76 -7.74 -34.78
CA THR A 307 -25.45 -8.46 -35.87
C THR A 307 -26.42 -9.50 -35.33
N ASN A 308 -26.11 -10.07 -34.16
CA ASN A 308 -26.84 -11.19 -33.57
C ASN A 308 -27.02 -11.00 -32.06
N GLU A 309 -28.25 -10.82 -31.60
CA GLU A 309 -28.55 -10.66 -30.16
C GLU A 309 -28.14 -11.88 -29.32
N HIS A 310 -28.12 -13.08 -29.91
CA HIS A 310 -27.67 -14.28 -29.20
C HIS A 310 -26.20 -14.20 -28.79
N ALA A 311 -25.39 -13.39 -29.49
CA ALA A 311 -24.00 -13.15 -29.12
C ALA A 311 -23.89 -12.54 -27.71
N ILE A 312 -24.70 -11.54 -27.40
CA ILE A 312 -24.74 -10.92 -26.06
C ILE A 312 -25.32 -11.87 -25.02
N ARG A 313 -26.32 -12.68 -25.39
CA ARG A 313 -26.92 -13.66 -24.46
C ARG A 313 -25.90 -14.71 -23.99
N SER A 314 -24.84 -14.97 -24.75
CA SER A 314 -23.76 -15.89 -24.35
C SER A 314 -23.03 -15.46 -23.07
N VAL A 315 -23.00 -14.16 -22.76
CA VAL A 315 -22.42 -13.60 -21.53
C VAL A 315 -23.11 -14.14 -20.27
N LYS A 316 -24.39 -14.54 -20.36
CA LYS A 316 -25.11 -15.11 -19.21
C LYS A 316 -24.48 -16.40 -18.68
N GLU A 317 -23.81 -17.18 -19.54
CA GLU A 317 -23.14 -18.42 -19.13
C GLU A 317 -21.96 -18.13 -18.19
N TRP A 318 -21.31 -16.97 -18.34
CA TRP A 318 -20.20 -16.55 -17.48
C TRP A 318 -20.61 -16.19 -16.06
N ARG A 319 -21.90 -15.94 -15.81
CA ARG A 319 -22.43 -15.74 -14.45
C ARG A 319 -22.38 -17.00 -13.59
N LYS A 320 -22.15 -18.17 -14.18
CA LYS A 320 -21.96 -19.44 -13.47
C LYS A 320 -20.57 -19.56 -12.84
N ILE A 321 -19.61 -18.73 -13.27
CA ILE A 321 -18.23 -18.78 -12.80
C ILE A 321 -18.09 -17.83 -11.61
N ASP A 322 -17.88 -18.40 -10.43
CA ASP A 322 -17.39 -17.71 -9.24
C ASP A 322 -15.97 -18.21 -8.96
N ASN A 323 -14.97 -17.40 -9.30
CA ASN A 323 -13.57 -17.78 -9.17
C ASN A 323 -12.68 -16.59 -8.81
N ALA A 324 -11.82 -16.80 -7.81
CA ALA A 324 -10.93 -15.78 -7.26
C ALA A 324 -9.90 -15.21 -8.28
N ASN A 325 -9.64 -15.91 -9.38
CA ASN A 325 -8.67 -15.57 -10.43
C ASN A 325 -9.33 -15.22 -11.77
N VAL A 326 -10.65 -15.04 -11.81
CA VAL A 326 -11.40 -14.52 -12.96
C VAL A 326 -12.10 -13.24 -12.52
N VAL A 327 -11.99 -12.16 -13.30
CA VAL A 327 -12.78 -10.94 -13.03
C VAL A 327 -14.23 -11.24 -13.39
N THR A 328 -15.13 -11.12 -12.42
CA THR A 328 -16.56 -11.39 -12.60
C THR A 328 -17.15 -10.50 -13.68
N ILE A 329 -17.96 -11.11 -14.55
CA ILE A 329 -18.69 -10.40 -15.60
C ILE A 329 -20.16 -10.37 -15.21
N HIS A 330 -20.70 -9.16 -15.10
CA HIS A 330 -22.08 -8.94 -14.67
C HIS A 330 -23.02 -8.87 -15.86
N ASP A 331 -22.66 -8.12 -16.89
CA ASP A 331 -23.53 -7.86 -18.02
C ASP A 331 -22.76 -7.44 -19.28
N ALA A 332 -23.44 -7.47 -20.42
CA ALA A 332 -22.96 -6.84 -21.63
C ALA A 332 -24.12 -6.27 -22.44
N PHE A 333 -23.91 -5.10 -23.04
CA PHE A 333 -24.96 -4.42 -23.79
C PHE A 333 -24.38 -3.46 -24.82
N THR A 334 -25.15 -3.15 -25.86
CA THR A 334 -24.77 -2.14 -26.85
C THR A 334 -25.15 -0.74 -26.39
N ALA A 335 -24.32 0.24 -26.68
CA ALA A 335 -24.57 1.64 -26.35
C ALA A 335 -24.28 2.54 -27.56
N ARG A 336 -25.06 3.62 -27.68
CA ARG A 336 -24.81 4.74 -28.62
C ARG A 336 -24.43 6.05 -27.95
N ALA A 337 -24.39 6.07 -26.62
CA ALA A 337 -24.15 7.28 -25.84
C ALA A 337 -22.77 7.92 -26.10
N PHE A 338 -21.79 7.13 -26.59
CA PHE A 338 -20.46 7.62 -26.97
C PHE A 338 -20.39 8.22 -28.38
N GLY A 339 -21.51 8.37 -29.09
CA GLY A 339 -21.57 8.92 -30.45
C GLY A 339 -21.30 7.90 -31.56
N ASP A 340 -21.04 6.64 -31.22
CA ASP A 340 -20.84 5.52 -32.15
C ASP A 340 -21.62 4.27 -31.69
N SER A 341 -21.65 3.23 -32.53
CA SER A 341 -22.12 1.92 -32.07
C SER A 341 -21.02 1.26 -31.25
N SER A 342 -21.24 1.09 -29.95
CA SER A 342 -20.28 0.50 -29.02
C SER A 342 -20.87 -0.74 -28.34
N LEU A 343 -20.01 -1.70 -27.97
CA LEU A 343 -20.35 -2.81 -27.08
C LEU A 343 -19.67 -2.60 -25.73
N ILE A 344 -20.44 -2.68 -24.64
CA ILE A 344 -19.95 -2.48 -23.28
C ILE A 344 -20.07 -3.79 -22.50
N PHE A 345 -18.98 -4.20 -21.85
CA PHE A 345 -18.96 -5.27 -20.84
C PHE A 345 -18.85 -4.66 -19.45
N VAL A 346 -19.69 -5.13 -18.53
CA VAL A 346 -19.70 -4.72 -17.13
C VAL A 346 -18.98 -5.78 -16.30
N GLN A 347 -17.91 -5.38 -15.62
CA GLN A 347 -17.03 -6.25 -14.84
C GLN A 347 -16.82 -5.71 -13.43
N ASP A 348 -16.35 -6.55 -12.50
CA ASP A 348 -15.91 -6.08 -11.19
C ASP A 348 -14.80 -5.02 -11.32
N TYR A 349 -14.91 -3.96 -10.52
CA TYR A 349 -13.87 -2.95 -10.43
C TYR A 349 -12.82 -3.35 -9.39
N HIS A 350 -11.55 -3.40 -9.81
CA HIS A 350 -10.40 -3.57 -8.92
C HIS A 350 -9.54 -2.29 -8.95
N PRO A 351 -9.55 -1.48 -7.86
CA PRO A 351 -8.87 -0.19 -7.85
C PRO A 351 -7.35 -0.36 -8.00
N LEU A 352 -6.75 0.52 -8.81
CA LEU A 352 -5.30 0.57 -9.08
C LEU A 352 -4.72 -0.73 -9.66
N ALA A 353 -5.53 -1.61 -10.23
CA ALA A 353 -5.05 -2.82 -10.87
C ALA A 353 -4.17 -2.49 -12.10
N LYS A 354 -3.06 -3.20 -12.26
CA LYS A 354 -2.13 -3.04 -13.38
C LYS A 354 -2.03 -4.32 -14.19
N THR A 355 -1.87 -4.25 -15.51
CA THR A 355 -1.69 -5.48 -16.30
C THR A 355 -0.31 -6.09 -16.03
N LEU A 356 -0.17 -7.41 -16.25
CA LEU A 356 1.16 -8.05 -16.16
C LEU A 356 2.14 -7.46 -17.18
N ALA A 357 1.65 -7.00 -18.33
CA ALA A 357 2.45 -6.25 -19.29
C ALA A 357 2.98 -4.94 -18.68
N ASP A 358 2.14 -4.16 -17.99
CA ASP A 358 2.56 -2.90 -17.37
C ASP A 358 3.59 -3.12 -16.25
N VAL A 359 3.40 -4.16 -15.45
CA VAL A 359 4.29 -4.47 -14.32
C VAL A 359 5.65 -5.00 -14.83
N HIS A 360 5.62 -6.00 -15.70
CA HIS A 360 6.84 -6.74 -16.05
C HIS A 360 7.47 -6.26 -17.36
N LEU A 361 6.68 -5.98 -18.39
CA LEU A 361 7.17 -5.74 -19.76
C LEU A 361 7.34 -4.27 -20.13
N SER A 362 6.68 -3.32 -19.46
CA SER A 362 6.81 -1.90 -19.80
C SER A 362 8.23 -1.41 -19.60
N SER A 363 8.93 -1.04 -20.67
CA SER A 363 10.16 -0.26 -20.56
C SER A 363 9.79 1.07 -19.91
N GLY A 364 10.12 1.26 -18.63
CA GLY A 364 9.95 2.57 -18.00
C GLY A 364 10.63 3.63 -18.87
N SER A 365 10.02 4.80 -18.98
CA SER A 365 10.72 5.99 -19.49
C SER A 365 12.07 6.07 -18.77
N PRO A 366 13.20 6.16 -19.48
CA PRO A 366 14.49 6.28 -18.81
C PRO A 366 14.47 7.57 -18.01
N SER A 367 14.34 7.46 -16.69
CA SER A 367 14.61 8.57 -15.78
C SER A 367 15.97 9.17 -16.18
N PRO A 368 16.09 10.51 -16.29
CA PRO A 368 17.31 11.15 -16.75
C PRO A 368 18.45 10.85 -15.76
N GLY A 369 19.23 9.82 -16.07
CA GLY A 369 20.29 9.29 -15.21
C GLY A 369 20.45 7.77 -15.27
N ASN A 370 19.39 7.02 -15.62
CA ASN A 370 19.40 5.55 -15.57
C ASN A 370 19.21 4.90 -16.96
N ARG A 371 20.00 5.36 -17.94
CA ARG A 371 20.14 4.67 -19.23
C ARG A 371 20.76 3.29 -18.97
N PHE A 372 20.01 2.22 -19.24
CA PHE A 372 20.48 0.81 -19.31
C PHE A 372 20.46 -0.08 -18.06
N GLN A 373 19.56 0.11 -17.08
CA GLN A 373 19.27 -1.03 -16.19
C GLN A 373 18.32 -2.02 -16.88
N ALA A 374 18.86 -3.17 -17.30
CA ALA A 374 18.05 -4.31 -17.70
C ALA A 374 17.14 -4.69 -16.53
N LYS A 375 15.82 -4.72 -16.76
CA LYS A 375 14.88 -5.18 -15.73
C LYS A 375 15.29 -6.56 -15.24
N SER A 376 15.34 -6.74 -13.92
CA SER A 376 15.60 -8.05 -13.32
C SER A 376 14.56 -9.06 -13.80
N PRO A 377 14.97 -10.30 -14.12
CA PRO A 377 14.04 -11.35 -14.54
C PRO A 377 13.01 -11.62 -13.45
N VAL A 378 11.79 -11.97 -13.84
CA VAL A 378 10.72 -12.35 -12.91
C VAL A 378 11.17 -13.59 -12.14
N SER A 379 11.09 -13.58 -10.81
CA SER A 379 11.52 -14.74 -10.02
C SER A 379 10.66 -15.96 -10.32
N GLU A 380 11.29 -17.13 -10.29
CA GLU A 380 10.60 -18.40 -10.58
C GLU A 380 9.42 -18.66 -9.64
N ALA A 381 9.55 -18.31 -8.35
CA ALA A 381 8.46 -18.42 -7.38
C ALA A 381 7.23 -17.58 -7.77
N VAL A 382 7.44 -16.39 -8.35
CA VAL A 382 6.33 -15.54 -8.83
C VAL A 382 5.68 -16.17 -10.06
N LEU A 383 6.46 -16.73 -10.98
CA LEU A 383 5.92 -17.44 -12.15
C LEU A 383 5.08 -18.64 -11.76
N TRP A 384 5.54 -19.46 -10.81
CA TRP A 384 4.76 -20.57 -10.27
C TRP A 384 3.47 -20.10 -9.58
N GLY A 385 3.53 -18.99 -8.84
CA GLY A 385 2.33 -18.36 -8.28
C GLY A 385 1.32 -17.93 -9.35
N TYR A 386 1.78 -17.39 -10.48
CA TYR A 386 0.90 -17.05 -11.61
C TYR A 386 0.35 -18.29 -12.31
N ILE A 387 1.19 -19.33 -12.51
CA ILE A 387 0.78 -20.60 -13.11
C ILE A 387 -0.34 -21.25 -12.30
N SER A 388 -0.18 -21.36 -10.98
CA SER A 388 -1.19 -21.92 -10.08
C SER A 388 -2.51 -21.15 -10.15
N GLN A 389 -2.46 -19.83 -10.21
CA GLN A 389 -3.64 -18.96 -10.29
C GLN A 389 -4.36 -19.05 -11.64
N ILE A 390 -3.62 -19.12 -12.75
CA ILE A 390 -4.20 -19.32 -14.09
C ILE A 390 -4.81 -20.73 -14.19
N ALA A 391 -4.15 -21.76 -13.64
CA ALA A 391 -4.69 -23.11 -13.58
C ALA A 391 -6.00 -23.17 -12.79
N ASN A 392 -6.09 -22.45 -11.66
CA ASN A 392 -7.32 -22.33 -10.89
C ASN A 392 -8.45 -21.67 -11.69
N ALA A 393 -8.16 -20.60 -12.44
CA ALA A 393 -9.13 -19.97 -13.34
C ALA A 393 -9.61 -20.93 -14.44
N LEU A 394 -8.68 -21.58 -15.16
CA LEU A 394 -9.00 -22.50 -16.25
C LEU A 394 -9.81 -23.71 -15.77
N LYS A 395 -9.52 -24.25 -14.59
CA LYS A 395 -10.33 -25.33 -13.99
C LYS A 395 -11.80 -24.94 -13.86
N SER A 396 -12.08 -23.74 -13.32
CA SER A 396 -13.45 -23.25 -13.16
C SER A 396 -14.12 -22.92 -14.49
N ILE A 397 -13.37 -22.46 -15.50
CA ILE A 397 -13.91 -22.13 -16.82
C ILE A 397 -14.21 -23.40 -17.62
N HIS A 398 -13.26 -24.34 -17.68
CA HIS A 398 -13.40 -25.56 -18.49
C HIS A 398 -14.45 -26.51 -17.91
N SER A 399 -14.62 -26.55 -16.59
CA SER A 399 -15.62 -27.42 -15.94
C SER A 399 -17.08 -27.06 -16.25
N VAL A 400 -17.34 -25.80 -16.62
CA VAL A 400 -18.66 -25.33 -17.09
C VAL A 400 -18.77 -25.31 -18.61
N ASN A 401 -17.86 -25.98 -19.31
CA ASN A 401 -17.80 -26.06 -20.77
C ASN A 401 -17.66 -24.69 -21.46
N LEU A 402 -16.81 -23.82 -20.89
CA LEU A 402 -16.37 -22.58 -21.51
C LEU A 402 -14.85 -22.63 -21.80
N ALA A 403 -14.34 -21.60 -22.47
CA ALA A 403 -12.91 -21.38 -22.70
C ALA A 403 -12.55 -19.94 -22.33
N ALA A 404 -11.33 -19.70 -21.84
CA ALA A 404 -10.88 -18.37 -21.44
C ALA A 404 -10.69 -17.45 -22.65
N ARG A 405 -10.21 -18.02 -23.76
CA ARG A 405 -9.97 -17.43 -25.10
C ARG A 405 -8.96 -16.30 -25.17
N CYS A 406 -8.69 -15.61 -24.07
CA CYS A 406 -7.73 -14.54 -23.96
C CYS A 406 -6.89 -14.70 -22.69
N ILE A 407 -5.73 -15.34 -22.84
CA ILE A 407 -4.71 -15.47 -21.80
C ILE A 407 -3.46 -14.74 -22.31
N ASP A 408 -3.45 -13.44 -22.09
CA ASP A 408 -2.41 -12.52 -22.57
C ASP A 408 -1.93 -11.60 -21.44
N VAL A 409 -0.64 -11.30 -21.41
CA VAL A 409 -0.02 -10.41 -20.40
C VAL A 409 -0.69 -9.04 -20.30
N SER A 410 -1.28 -8.52 -21.38
CA SER A 410 -2.02 -7.23 -21.38
C SER A 410 -3.47 -7.34 -20.91
N LYS A 411 -3.95 -8.54 -20.59
CA LYS A 411 -5.32 -8.84 -20.18
C LYS A 411 -5.41 -9.66 -18.89
N ILE A 412 -4.28 -9.95 -18.27
CA ILE A 412 -4.18 -10.45 -16.91
C ILE A 412 -3.81 -9.27 -16.01
N ILE A 413 -4.63 -8.99 -15.01
CA ILE A 413 -4.43 -7.87 -14.10
C ILE A 413 -3.92 -8.34 -12.75
N LEU A 414 -2.95 -7.62 -12.20
CA LEU A 414 -2.48 -7.71 -10.84
C LEU A 414 -3.30 -6.75 -9.99
N THR A 415 -3.98 -7.28 -8.99
CA THR A 415 -4.95 -6.55 -8.15
C THR A 415 -4.43 -6.29 -6.74
N GLU A 416 -3.54 -7.17 -6.28
CA GLU A 416 -2.77 -7.08 -5.04
C GLU A 416 -1.41 -7.74 -5.28
N LYS A 417 -0.52 -7.67 -4.29
CA LYS A 417 0.80 -8.31 -4.36
C LYS A 417 0.65 -9.79 -4.74
N ASN A 418 1.20 -10.16 -5.90
CA ASN A 418 1.16 -11.50 -6.48
C ASN A 418 -0.24 -12.09 -6.73
N ARG A 419 -1.32 -11.29 -6.69
CA ARG A 419 -2.69 -11.75 -6.94
C ARG A 419 -3.17 -11.33 -8.32
N ILE A 420 -3.30 -12.30 -9.22
CA ILE A 420 -3.68 -12.07 -10.62
C ILE A 420 -5.10 -12.54 -10.95
N ARG A 421 -5.73 -11.87 -11.93
CA ARG A 421 -7.06 -12.21 -12.44
C ARG A 421 -7.13 -12.10 -13.97
N LEU A 422 -7.82 -13.04 -14.62
CA LEU A 422 -8.17 -12.95 -16.04
C LEU A 422 -9.24 -11.87 -16.24
N ASN A 423 -8.95 -10.81 -17.00
CA ASN A 423 -9.80 -9.63 -17.12
C ASN A 423 -10.55 -9.53 -18.47
N ALA A 424 -10.35 -10.49 -19.37
CA ALA A 424 -10.87 -10.44 -20.74
C ALA A 424 -11.76 -11.62 -21.14
N CYS A 425 -12.24 -12.36 -20.15
CA CYS A 425 -13.19 -13.45 -20.34
C CYS A 425 -14.50 -12.95 -21.00
N SER A 426 -15.22 -13.85 -21.68
CA SER A 426 -16.48 -13.59 -22.43
C SER A 426 -16.39 -12.63 -23.64
N ILE A 427 -15.42 -11.73 -23.72
CA ILE A 427 -15.35 -10.72 -24.79
C ILE A 427 -15.30 -11.39 -26.16
N LEU A 428 -14.41 -12.36 -26.34
CA LEU A 428 -14.26 -13.08 -27.59
C LEU A 428 -15.43 -14.04 -27.87
N ASP A 429 -16.24 -14.40 -26.87
CA ASP A 429 -17.46 -15.19 -27.09
C ASP A 429 -18.53 -14.37 -27.81
N VAL A 430 -18.60 -13.07 -27.54
CA VAL A 430 -19.49 -12.16 -28.25
C VAL A 430 -18.89 -11.74 -29.59
N VAL A 431 -17.62 -11.32 -29.60
CA VAL A 431 -16.97 -10.78 -30.81
C VAL A 431 -16.81 -11.82 -31.91
N GLN A 432 -16.50 -13.07 -31.54
CA GLN A 432 -16.30 -14.18 -32.48
C GLN A 432 -17.45 -15.19 -32.42
N PHE A 433 -18.65 -14.74 -32.03
CA PHE A 433 -19.81 -15.62 -31.84
C PHE A 433 -20.14 -16.45 -33.09
N ASP A 434 -20.09 -15.82 -34.27
CA ASP A 434 -20.45 -16.47 -35.52
C ASP A 434 -19.42 -17.49 -36.03
N MET A 435 -18.19 -17.49 -35.49
CA MET A 435 -17.15 -18.45 -35.89
C MET A 435 -17.47 -19.89 -35.44
N ARG A 436 -18.32 -20.05 -34.41
CA ARG A 436 -18.82 -21.35 -33.89
C ARG A 436 -17.75 -22.45 -33.78
N ARG A 437 -16.54 -22.10 -33.34
CA ARG A 437 -15.48 -23.07 -33.09
C ARG A 437 -15.88 -24.02 -31.95
N PRO A 438 -15.59 -25.33 -32.05
CA PRO A 438 -15.83 -26.27 -30.95
C PRO A 438 -15.11 -25.82 -29.67
N ILE A 439 -15.81 -25.91 -28.53
CA ILE A 439 -15.24 -25.55 -27.22
C ILE A 439 -13.95 -26.32 -26.92
N PRO A 440 -13.83 -27.63 -27.19
CA PRO A 440 -12.58 -28.35 -26.93
C PRO A 440 -11.37 -27.76 -27.66
N ASP A 441 -11.55 -27.27 -28.90
CA ASP A 441 -10.49 -26.63 -29.66
C ASP A 441 -10.08 -25.29 -29.03
N LEU A 442 -11.06 -24.52 -28.54
CA LEU A 442 -10.81 -23.27 -27.81
C LEU A 442 -10.08 -23.53 -26.48
N GLN A 443 -10.39 -24.63 -25.80
CA GLN A 443 -9.69 -25.05 -24.58
C GLN A 443 -8.24 -25.50 -24.87
N GLN A 444 -7.97 -26.10 -26.03
CA GLN A 444 -6.60 -26.39 -26.46
C GLN A 444 -5.82 -25.09 -26.76
N ASP A 445 -6.47 -24.10 -27.37
CA ASP A 445 -5.87 -22.78 -27.59
C ASP A 445 -5.55 -22.05 -26.28
N ASP A 446 -6.37 -22.23 -25.23
CA ASP A 446 -6.08 -21.69 -23.89
C ASP A 446 -4.71 -22.18 -23.38
N PHE A 447 -4.38 -23.47 -23.51
CA PHE A 447 -3.07 -23.98 -23.09
C PHE A 447 -1.91 -23.36 -23.89
N MET A 448 -2.09 -23.17 -25.19
CA MET A 448 -1.08 -22.52 -26.04
C MET A 448 -0.85 -21.06 -25.64
N GLN A 449 -1.92 -20.31 -25.38
CA GLN A 449 -1.85 -18.93 -24.91
C GLN A 449 -1.23 -18.83 -23.51
N PHE A 450 -1.57 -19.76 -22.63
CA PHE A 450 -0.99 -19.86 -21.29
C PHE A 450 0.54 -20.06 -21.36
N GLY A 451 1.01 -21.03 -22.15
CA GLY A 451 2.45 -21.26 -22.35
C GLY A 451 3.17 -20.05 -22.91
N ARG A 452 2.58 -19.36 -23.90
CA ARG A 452 3.14 -18.14 -24.49
C ARG A 452 3.21 -16.98 -23.50
N THR A 453 2.19 -16.83 -22.67
CA THR A 453 2.14 -15.78 -21.64
C THR A 453 3.25 -15.96 -20.60
N ILE A 454 3.45 -17.18 -20.09
CA ILE A 454 4.52 -17.43 -19.12
C ILE A 454 5.89 -17.28 -19.78
N LEU A 455 6.06 -17.78 -21.01
CA LEU A 455 7.31 -17.62 -21.76
C LEU A 455 7.64 -16.14 -22.01
N SER A 456 6.62 -15.32 -22.28
CA SER A 456 6.75 -13.86 -22.44
C SER A 456 7.31 -13.20 -21.18
N LEU A 457 6.76 -13.56 -20.01
CA LEU A 457 7.23 -13.05 -18.72
C LEU A 457 8.64 -13.52 -18.37
N ALA A 458 8.93 -14.81 -18.59
CA ALA A 458 10.23 -15.40 -18.27
C ALA A 458 11.37 -14.85 -19.16
N THR A 459 11.06 -14.49 -20.40
CA THR A 459 12.04 -13.93 -21.35
C THR A 459 11.99 -12.40 -21.46
N ASN A 460 11.11 -11.74 -20.70
CA ASN A 460 10.81 -10.31 -20.81
C ASN A 460 10.58 -9.86 -22.27
N THR A 461 9.94 -10.72 -23.08
CA THR A 461 9.71 -10.50 -24.51
C THR A 461 8.21 -10.42 -24.76
N PRO A 462 7.67 -9.30 -25.29
CA PRO A 462 6.24 -9.15 -25.58
C PRO A 462 5.69 -10.29 -26.47
N PRO A 463 4.43 -10.72 -26.30
CA PRO A 463 3.88 -11.85 -27.06
C PRO A 463 3.95 -11.67 -28.59
N ALA A 464 3.79 -10.44 -29.09
CA ALA A 464 3.91 -10.14 -30.52
C ALA A 464 5.32 -10.38 -31.09
N GLN A 465 6.34 -10.40 -30.23
CA GLN A 465 7.75 -10.62 -30.60
C GLN A 465 8.19 -12.08 -30.38
N LEU A 466 7.34 -12.92 -29.78
CA LEU A 466 7.60 -14.35 -29.58
C LEU A 466 7.34 -15.17 -30.88
N THR A 467 8.08 -14.86 -31.94
CA THR A 467 7.96 -15.55 -33.23
C THR A 467 8.71 -16.88 -33.24
N ASN A 468 9.87 -16.97 -32.60
CA ASN A 468 10.68 -18.18 -32.49
C ASN A 468 10.61 -18.78 -31.07
N LEU A 469 9.58 -19.60 -30.83
CA LEU A 469 9.35 -20.23 -29.53
C LEU A 469 10.54 -21.07 -29.06
N LYS A 470 11.23 -21.77 -29.98
CA LYS A 470 12.37 -22.62 -29.63
C LYS A 470 13.52 -21.79 -29.05
N ALA A 471 13.87 -20.69 -29.70
CA ALA A 471 14.91 -19.78 -29.21
C ALA A 471 14.55 -19.14 -27.87
N SER A 472 13.28 -18.75 -27.67
CA SER A 472 12.80 -18.21 -26.40
C SER A 472 12.86 -19.23 -25.26
N ILE A 473 12.54 -20.51 -25.53
CA ILE A 473 12.67 -21.59 -24.55
C ILE A 473 14.13 -21.82 -24.18
N GLU A 474 15.05 -21.81 -25.16
CA GLU A 474 16.49 -21.94 -24.92
C GLU A 474 17.04 -20.76 -24.11
N LEU A 475 16.54 -19.55 -24.33
CA LEU A 475 16.88 -18.36 -23.53
C LEU A 475 16.42 -18.52 -22.08
N MET A 476 15.16 -18.91 -21.88
CA MET A 476 14.58 -19.13 -20.55
C MET A 476 15.31 -20.25 -19.79
N ALA A 477 15.70 -21.34 -20.47
CA ALA A 477 16.38 -22.47 -19.85
C ALA A 477 17.73 -22.13 -19.20
N ARG A 478 18.29 -20.94 -19.46
CA ARG A 478 19.54 -20.46 -18.83
C ARG A 478 19.34 -19.92 -17.42
N SER A 479 18.11 -19.57 -17.03
CA SER A 479 17.82 -18.82 -15.80
C SER A 479 16.76 -19.46 -14.92
N TYR A 480 16.05 -20.47 -15.42
CA TYR A 480 14.95 -21.12 -14.72
C TYR A 480 15.13 -22.64 -14.64
N SER A 481 14.40 -23.27 -13.72
CA SER A 481 14.46 -24.71 -13.53
C SER A 481 14.04 -25.52 -14.76
N VAL A 482 14.51 -26.76 -14.81
CA VAL A 482 14.10 -27.76 -15.79
C VAL A 482 12.59 -28.01 -15.71
N GLU A 483 12.03 -28.05 -14.50
CA GLU A 483 10.61 -28.28 -14.26
C GLU A 483 9.74 -27.19 -14.91
N LEU A 484 10.08 -25.92 -14.72
CA LEU A 484 9.35 -24.80 -15.32
C LEU A 484 9.43 -24.87 -16.85
N ARG A 485 10.62 -25.16 -17.39
CA ARG A 485 10.84 -25.31 -18.82
C ARG A 485 9.96 -26.41 -19.40
N ASP A 486 9.98 -27.60 -18.80
CA ASP A 486 9.25 -28.76 -19.29
C ASP A 486 7.72 -28.55 -19.18
N THR A 487 7.26 -27.82 -18.15
CA THR A 487 5.86 -27.40 -17.99
C THR A 487 5.42 -26.46 -19.12
N ILE A 488 6.24 -25.46 -19.47
CA ILE A 488 5.95 -24.54 -20.59
C ILE A 488 6.00 -25.28 -21.93
N ILE A 489 6.91 -26.24 -22.11
CA ILE A 489 6.96 -27.09 -23.30
C ILE A 489 5.66 -27.91 -23.41
N TRP A 490 5.17 -28.50 -22.33
CA TRP A 490 3.89 -29.24 -22.33
C TRP A 490 2.71 -28.33 -22.73
N LEU A 491 2.66 -27.09 -22.21
CA LEU A 491 1.64 -26.10 -22.59
C LEU A 491 1.70 -25.75 -24.08
N LEU A 492 2.91 -25.56 -24.62
CA LEU A 492 3.15 -25.17 -26.02
C LEU A 492 3.12 -26.33 -27.03
N THR A 493 3.10 -27.57 -26.56
CA THR A 493 3.00 -28.74 -27.44
C THR A 493 1.54 -28.92 -27.86
N PRO A 494 1.22 -28.88 -29.17
CA PRO A 494 -0.15 -29.11 -29.64
C PRO A 494 -0.65 -30.49 -29.21
N ALA A 495 -1.94 -30.59 -28.87
CA ALA A 495 -2.56 -31.87 -28.58
C ALA A 495 -2.55 -32.79 -29.80
N GLN A 496 -2.39 -34.09 -29.56
CA GLN A 496 -2.51 -35.09 -30.62
C GLN A 496 -4.00 -35.34 -30.91
N PRO A 497 -4.39 -35.65 -32.16
CA PRO A 497 -5.81 -35.88 -32.50
C PRO A 497 -6.48 -36.98 -31.67
N SER A 498 -5.71 -37.95 -31.17
CA SER A 498 -6.18 -39.08 -30.35
C SER A 498 -6.22 -38.79 -28.84
N SER A 499 -5.63 -37.69 -28.37
CA SER A 499 -5.53 -37.37 -26.94
C SER A 499 -5.46 -35.85 -26.73
N GLN A 500 -6.59 -35.28 -26.30
CA GLN A 500 -6.68 -33.88 -25.95
C GLN A 500 -6.12 -33.62 -24.55
N LYS A 501 -5.42 -32.49 -24.38
CA LYS A 501 -4.92 -32.08 -23.06
C LYS A 501 -6.10 -31.64 -22.20
N ALA A 502 -6.11 -32.07 -20.95
CA ALA A 502 -7.13 -31.70 -19.97
C ALA A 502 -6.50 -30.89 -18.82
N ILE A 503 -7.25 -29.95 -18.25
CA ILE A 503 -6.76 -29.10 -17.17
C ILE A 503 -6.42 -29.92 -15.91
N GLU A 504 -7.12 -31.03 -15.70
CA GLU A 504 -6.88 -31.97 -14.60
C GLU A 504 -5.50 -32.63 -14.70
N GLU A 505 -5.03 -32.94 -15.92
CA GLU A 505 -3.69 -33.48 -16.13
C GLU A 505 -2.63 -32.45 -15.76
N PHE A 506 -2.81 -31.20 -16.20
CA PHE A 506 -1.92 -30.10 -15.86
C PHE A 506 -1.85 -29.87 -14.35
N ILE A 507 -3.01 -29.82 -13.68
CA ILE A 507 -3.10 -29.63 -12.22
C ILE A 507 -2.37 -30.74 -11.46
N ARG A 508 -2.48 -32.00 -11.91
CA ARG A 508 -1.71 -33.10 -11.30
C ARG A 508 -0.21 -32.88 -11.43
N GLY A 509 0.25 -32.35 -12.56
CA GLY A 509 1.67 -32.06 -12.80
C GLY A 509 2.24 -30.95 -11.91
N ILE A 510 1.42 -29.97 -11.51
CA ILE A 510 1.86 -28.80 -10.71
C ILE A 510 1.34 -28.78 -9.27
N ALA A 511 0.79 -29.90 -8.77
CA ALA A 511 0.08 -29.96 -7.50
C ALA A 511 0.91 -29.42 -6.31
N GLY A 512 2.23 -29.69 -6.29
CA GLY A 512 3.12 -29.15 -5.26
C GLY A 512 3.14 -27.62 -5.23
N HIS A 513 3.26 -26.97 -6.40
CA HIS A 513 3.24 -25.51 -6.51
C HIS A 513 1.88 -24.91 -6.14
N ILE A 514 0.79 -25.62 -6.41
CA ILE A 514 -0.55 -25.21 -5.97
C ILE A 514 -0.64 -25.22 -4.44
N VAL A 515 -0.14 -26.26 -3.78
CA VAL A 515 -0.10 -26.33 -2.31
C VAL A 515 0.75 -25.21 -1.72
N THR A 516 1.93 -24.93 -2.30
CA THR A 516 2.76 -23.79 -1.88
C THR A 516 2.06 -22.44 -2.09
N THR A 517 1.34 -22.26 -3.19
CA THR A 517 0.58 -21.03 -3.45
C THR A 517 -0.60 -20.88 -2.48
N LEU A 518 -1.26 -21.98 -2.14
CA LEU A 518 -2.34 -22.01 -1.14
C LEU A 518 -1.82 -21.65 0.25
N ASP A 519 -0.70 -22.25 0.67
CA ASP A 519 -0.03 -21.98 1.94
C ASP A 519 0.36 -20.49 2.07
N GLN A 520 0.95 -19.91 1.02
CA GLN A 520 1.24 -18.47 0.96
C GLN A 520 -0.03 -17.60 1.07
N SER A 521 -1.14 -18.03 0.46
CA SER A 521 -2.42 -17.33 0.56
C SER A 521 -3.02 -17.43 1.96
N GLN A 522 -2.81 -18.53 2.69
CA GLN A 522 -3.25 -18.69 4.07
C GLN A 522 -2.44 -17.79 5.01
N HIS A 523 -1.11 -17.75 4.86
CA HIS A 523 -0.27 -16.80 5.59
C HIS A 523 -0.69 -15.35 5.35
N GLN A 524 -0.97 -14.96 4.10
CA GLN A 524 -1.48 -13.63 3.81
C GLN A 524 -2.84 -13.35 4.49
N SER A 525 -3.71 -14.36 4.56
CA SER A 525 -5.00 -14.24 5.27
C SER A 525 -4.79 -14.04 6.78
N ASP A 526 -3.83 -14.75 7.39
CA ASP A 526 -3.52 -14.62 8.82
C ASP A 526 -2.90 -13.26 9.15
N ASP A 527 -2.04 -12.75 8.27
CA ASP A 527 -1.48 -11.40 8.37
C ASP A 527 -2.61 -10.36 8.34
N LEU A 528 -3.51 -10.42 7.35
CA LEU A 528 -4.66 -9.51 7.25
C LEU A 528 -5.63 -9.65 8.42
N ASN A 529 -5.85 -10.86 8.94
CA ASN A 529 -6.69 -11.08 10.12
C ASN A 529 -6.06 -10.46 11.36
N SER A 530 -4.74 -10.56 11.54
CA SER A 530 -4.02 -9.93 12.64
C SER A 530 -4.19 -8.41 12.64
N GLU A 531 -4.12 -7.81 11.44
CA GLU A 531 -4.40 -6.39 11.23
C GLU A 531 -5.86 -6.01 11.53
N LEU A 532 -6.79 -6.85 11.09
CA LEU A 532 -8.21 -6.65 11.35
C LEU A 532 -8.55 -6.73 12.85
N TYR A 533 -7.94 -7.67 13.59
CA TYR A 533 -8.11 -7.75 15.05
C TYR A 533 -7.62 -6.48 15.75
N ARG A 534 -6.50 -5.92 15.30
CA ARG A 534 -5.99 -4.66 15.85
C ARG A 534 -6.93 -3.48 15.59
N GLU A 535 -7.44 -3.35 14.37
CA GLU A 535 -8.38 -2.27 14.02
C GLU A 535 -9.75 -2.44 14.67
N LEU A 536 -10.18 -3.68 14.91
CA LEU A 536 -11.39 -3.96 15.69
C LEU A 536 -11.28 -3.37 17.09
N GLU A 537 -10.15 -3.59 17.78
CA GLU A 537 -9.90 -3.04 19.11
C GLU A 537 -9.77 -1.50 19.07
N ASN A 538 -9.08 -0.94 18.06
CA ASN A 538 -9.03 0.51 17.87
C ASN A 538 -10.43 1.13 17.70
N GLY A 539 -11.32 0.47 16.96
CA GLY A 539 -12.72 0.87 16.83
C GLY A 539 -13.51 0.81 18.14
N ARG A 540 -13.22 -0.17 19.01
CA ARG A 540 -13.82 -0.26 20.37
C ARG A 540 -13.33 0.87 21.25
N VAL A 541 -12.02 1.11 21.28
CA VAL A 541 -11.39 2.22 22.01
C VAL A 541 -11.97 3.56 21.56
N ALA A 542 -12.10 3.80 20.26
CA ALA A 542 -12.70 5.04 19.73
C ALA A 542 -14.13 5.26 20.25
N ARG A 543 -14.98 4.22 20.24
CA ARG A 543 -16.34 4.31 20.80
C ARG A 543 -16.35 4.57 22.30
N LEU A 544 -15.37 4.03 23.04
CA LEU A 544 -15.22 4.27 24.47
C LEU A 544 -14.82 5.73 24.75
N LEU A 545 -13.88 6.27 23.97
CA LEU A 545 -13.48 7.67 24.03
C LEU A 545 -14.66 8.61 23.75
N PHE A 546 -15.50 8.30 22.75
CA PHE A 546 -16.70 9.10 22.51
C PHE A 546 -17.68 9.09 23.69
N LYS A 547 -17.87 7.94 24.34
CA LYS A 547 -18.73 7.86 25.55
C LYS A 547 -18.16 8.67 26.70
N LEU A 548 -16.86 8.52 26.97
CA LEU A 548 -16.16 9.29 28.00
C LEU A 548 -16.24 10.79 27.70
N GLY A 549 -16.02 11.21 26.46
CA GLY A 549 -16.14 12.60 26.03
C GLY A 549 -17.56 13.17 26.10
N CYS A 550 -18.60 12.33 26.01
CA CYS A 550 -19.98 12.77 26.22
C CYS A 550 -20.32 13.03 27.70
N ILE A 551 -19.57 12.42 28.62
CA ILE A 551 -19.84 12.43 30.07
C ILE A 551 -18.93 13.41 30.79
N ASN A 552 -17.62 13.30 30.57
CA ASN A 552 -16.61 14.10 31.23
C ASN A 552 -16.81 15.58 30.85
N GLU A 553 -16.74 16.46 31.84
CA GLU A 553 -16.90 17.92 31.70
C GLU A 553 -18.22 18.39 31.07
N ARG A 554 -19.26 17.56 31.11
CA ARG A 554 -20.60 18.01 30.73
C ARG A 554 -21.08 19.08 31.71
N GLN A 555 -21.24 20.30 31.20
CA GLN A 555 -21.62 21.47 32.01
C GLN A 555 -22.99 21.35 32.68
N GLU A 556 -23.98 20.78 32.00
CA GLU A 556 -25.33 20.66 32.55
C GLU A 556 -26.05 19.43 31.97
N LEU A 557 -26.86 18.79 32.80
CA LEU A 557 -27.87 17.82 32.39
C LEU A 557 -29.12 18.00 33.25
N ASP A 558 -30.27 18.22 32.62
CA ASP A 558 -31.58 18.28 33.30
C ASP A 558 -31.62 19.26 34.49
N GLY A 559 -30.99 20.44 34.33
CA GLY A 559 -30.90 21.47 35.37
C GLY A 559 -29.77 21.27 36.39
N ASP A 560 -29.07 20.14 36.39
CA ASP A 560 -27.90 19.90 37.25
C ASP A 560 -26.61 20.37 36.59
N ARG A 561 -26.10 21.53 37.04
CA ARG A 561 -24.84 22.16 36.58
C ARG A 561 -23.57 21.47 37.08
N ALA A 562 -23.68 20.54 38.02
CA ALA A 562 -22.57 19.78 38.58
C ALA A 562 -22.69 18.28 38.27
N TRP A 563 -23.52 17.90 37.30
CA TRP A 563 -23.82 16.50 37.01
C TRP A 563 -22.56 15.66 36.75
N SER A 564 -21.58 16.19 35.99
CA SER A 564 -20.32 15.48 35.71
C SER A 564 -19.35 15.44 36.90
N GLU A 565 -19.57 16.25 37.93
CA GLU A 565 -18.66 16.41 39.08
C GLU A 565 -19.05 15.55 40.28
N ASN A 566 -20.16 14.81 40.21
CA ASN A 566 -20.73 14.11 41.36
C ASN A 566 -20.77 12.58 41.18
N GLY A 567 -20.54 11.86 42.29
CA GLY A 567 -20.76 10.41 42.40
C GLY A 567 -19.95 9.58 41.40
N GLU A 568 -20.63 8.67 40.70
CA GLU A 568 -20.01 7.77 39.71
C GLU A 568 -19.31 8.51 38.55
N ARG A 569 -19.75 9.73 38.20
CA ARG A 569 -19.16 10.53 37.12
C ARG A 569 -17.84 11.18 37.54
N TYR A 570 -17.72 11.57 38.81
CA TYR A 570 -16.46 12.06 39.37
C TYR A 570 -15.36 10.98 39.28
N MET A 571 -15.72 9.71 39.52
CA MET A 571 -14.78 8.60 39.35
C MET A 571 -14.29 8.44 37.91
N LEU A 572 -15.17 8.64 36.92
CA LEU A 572 -14.81 8.62 35.49
C LEU A 572 -13.91 9.81 35.12
N LYS A 573 -14.10 10.97 35.76
CA LYS A 573 -13.21 12.13 35.64
C LYS A 573 -11.81 11.83 36.17
N LEU A 574 -11.70 11.20 37.34
CA LEU A 574 -10.41 10.76 37.87
C LEU A 574 -9.78 9.66 37.01
N PHE A 575 -10.59 8.75 36.46
CA PHE A 575 -10.11 7.75 35.51
C PHE A 575 -9.51 8.38 34.26
N ARG A 576 -10.15 9.43 33.70
CA ARG A 576 -9.54 10.19 32.60
C ARG A 576 -8.18 10.75 33.00
N ASP A 577 -8.08 11.37 34.17
CA ASP A 577 -6.83 11.94 34.64
C ASP A 577 -5.73 10.85 34.79
N TYR A 578 -6.09 9.66 35.31
CA TYR A 578 -5.20 8.49 35.37
C TYR A 578 -4.73 7.97 34.00
N VAL A 579 -5.58 8.03 32.98
CA VAL A 579 -5.25 7.51 31.64
C VAL A 579 -4.47 8.53 30.80
N PHE A 580 -4.88 9.80 30.80
CA PHE A 580 -4.41 10.80 29.83
C PHE A 580 -3.53 11.89 30.43
N HIS A 581 -3.51 12.06 31.75
CA HIS A 581 -2.76 13.12 32.44
C HIS A 581 -1.64 12.53 33.31
N GLN A 582 -0.97 11.48 32.83
CA GLN A 582 0.18 10.90 33.52
C GLN A 582 1.34 11.90 33.59
N VAL A 583 2.05 11.89 34.71
CA VAL A 583 3.29 12.65 34.90
C VAL A 583 4.40 11.73 35.41
N ASP A 584 5.65 12.06 35.07
CA ASP A 584 6.82 11.37 35.60
C ASP A 584 7.16 11.85 37.03
N GLY A 585 8.22 11.28 37.63
CA GLY A 585 8.66 11.68 38.97
C GLY A 585 9.13 13.13 39.10
N ASN A 586 9.32 13.85 37.99
CA ASN A 586 9.68 15.27 37.94
C ASN A 586 8.48 16.17 37.62
N GLY A 587 7.29 15.60 37.43
CA GLY A 587 6.09 16.32 37.03
C GLY A 587 5.95 16.59 35.54
N ASN A 588 6.80 16.03 34.68
CA ASN A 588 6.68 16.19 33.23
C ASN A 588 5.55 15.29 32.68
N PRO A 589 4.76 15.77 31.71
CA PRO A 589 3.69 14.96 31.11
C PRO A 589 4.25 13.72 30.39
N VAL A 590 3.59 12.58 30.59
CA VAL A 590 3.92 11.29 29.97
C VAL A 590 2.86 10.94 28.91
N LEU A 591 3.31 10.71 27.68
CA LEU A 591 2.47 10.40 26.52
C LEU A 591 2.64 8.93 26.08
N ASP A 592 2.46 8.00 27.02
CA ASP A 592 2.56 6.56 26.74
C ASP A 592 1.26 6.01 26.12
N MET A 593 1.26 5.84 24.80
CA MET A 593 0.15 5.25 24.06
C MET A 593 -0.17 3.80 24.50
N GLY A 594 0.84 3.04 24.92
CA GLY A 594 0.65 1.68 25.41
C GLY A 594 -0.04 1.64 26.78
N HIS A 595 0.15 2.65 27.62
CA HIS A 595 -0.65 2.84 28.84
C HIS A 595 -2.10 3.16 28.49
N MET A 596 -2.32 4.16 27.64
CA MET A 596 -3.65 4.63 27.26
C MET A 596 -4.52 3.50 26.68
N LEU A 597 -4.01 2.79 25.67
CA LEU A 597 -4.71 1.69 25.02
C LEU A 597 -5.00 0.54 25.99
N ARG A 598 -4.03 0.17 26.84
CA ARG A 598 -4.21 -0.91 27.81
C ARG A 598 -5.29 -0.58 28.85
N CYS A 599 -5.34 0.65 29.35
CA CYS A 599 -6.37 1.07 30.28
C CYS A 599 -7.76 1.07 29.64
N LEU A 600 -7.89 1.57 28.41
CA LEU A 600 -9.16 1.60 27.69
C LEU A 600 -9.64 0.18 27.33
N ASN A 601 -8.74 -0.71 26.92
CA ASN A 601 -9.07 -2.12 26.68
C ASN A 601 -9.51 -2.84 27.95
N ARG A 602 -8.86 -2.58 29.10
CA ARG A 602 -9.25 -3.14 30.41
C ARG A 602 -10.59 -2.59 30.89
N LEU A 603 -10.86 -1.31 30.66
CA LEU A 603 -12.17 -0.70 30.92
C LEU A 603 -13.26 -1.32 30.06
N ASP A 604 -13.02 -1.49 28.76
CA ASP A 604 -14.02 -2.09 27.87
C ASP A 604 -14.23 -3.58 28.16
N ALA A 605 -13.19 -4.32 28.54
CA ALA A 605 -13.32 -5.69 29.03
C ALA A 605 -14.08 -5.74 30.37
N GLY A 606 -13.82 -4.78 31.27
CA GLY A 606 -14.36 -4.77 32.63
C GLY A 606 -13.65 -5.77 33.53
N THR A 607 -12.31 -5.73 33.56
CA THR A 607 -11.49 -6.66 34.36
C THR A 607 -11.63 -6.40 35.87
N ASP A 608 -11.36 -7.42 36.69
CA ASP A 608 -11.33 -7.28 38.15
C ASP A 608 -10.04 -6.62 38.68
N GLU A 609 -9.11 -6.25 37.78
CA GLU A 609 -7.90 -5.52 38.13
C GLU A 609 -8.25 -4.15 38.73
N ARG A 610 -7.59 -3.81 39.83
CA ARG A 610 -7.81 -2.57 40.58
C ARG A 610 -6.73 -1.56 40.28
N ILE A 611 -7.14 -0.30 40.13
CA ILE A 611 -6.26 0.87 39.96
C ILE A 611 -6.51 1.87 41.08
N CYS A 612 -5.51 2.69 41.36
CA CYS A 612 -5.60 3.78 42.32
C CYS A 612 -5.87 5.09 41.57
N LEU A 613 -6.98 5.75 41.89
CA LEU A 613 -7.40 7.03 41.33
C LEU A 613 -7.29 8.10 42.41
N THR A 614 -6.41 9.08 42.21
CA THR A 614 -6.16 10.15 43.19
C THR A 614 -6.92 11.42 42.81
N SER A 615 -7.53 12.09 43.77
CA SER A 615 -8.13 13.41 43.58
C SER A 615 -7.07 14.46 43.25
N ARG A 616 -7.48 15.55 42.60
CA ARG A 616 -6.57 16.60 42.12
C ARG A 616 -5.89 17.40 43.22
N ASP A 617 -6.48 17.43 44.41
CA ASP A 617 -5.89 18.01 45.62
C ASP A 617 -4.91 17.06 46.33
N GLU A 618 -4.74 15.85 45.77
CA GLU A 618 -3.90 14.76 46.30
C GLU A 618 -4.30 14.28 47.70
N GLN A 619 -5.47 14.70 48.20
CA GLN A 619 -5.92 14.37 49.56
C GLN A 619 -6.63 13.01 49.63
N THR A 620 -7.23 12.55 48.54
CA THR A 620 -8.10 11.37 48.52
C THR A 620 -7.70 10.39 47.42
N SER A 621 -7.61 9.11 47.77
CA SER A 621 -7.32 8.03 46.82
C SER A 621 -8.44 6.99 46.82
N PHE A 622 -8.90 6.61 45.64
CA PHE A 622 -9.91 5.58 45.42
C PHE A 622 -9.28 4.34 44.79
N ILE A 623 -9.51 3.17 45.37
CA ILE A 623 -9.11 1.90 44.76
C ILE A 623 -10.33 1.30 44.10
N VAL A 624 -10.34 1.26 42.76
CA VAL A 624 -11.50 0.86 41.96
C VAL A 624 -11.09 -0.16 40.91
N SER A 625 -11.93 -1.15 40.64
CA SER A 625 -11.74 -2.10 39.55
C SER A 625 -12.23 -1.55 38.21
N TYR A 626 -11.63 -2.01 37.11
CA TYR A 626 -12.14 -1.68 35.77
C TYR A 626 -13.58 -2.13 35.55
N LYS A 627 -14.01 -3.23 36.19
CA LYS A 627 -15.40 -3.71 36.20
C LYS A 627 -16.38 -2.71 36.81
N GLU A 628 -16.01 -2.09 37.93
CA GLU A 628 -16.81 -1.04 38.57
C GLU A 628 -16.87 0.21 37.69
N LEU A 629 -15.73 0.65 37.15
CA LEU A 629 -15.66 1.79 36.23
C LEU A 629 -16.53 1.57 34.97
N LYS A 630 -16.53 0.36 34.41
CA LYS A 630 -17.38 0.01 33.25
C LYS A 630 -18.87 0.13 33.57
N LYS A 631 -19.27 -0.31 34.77
CA LYS A 631 -20.66 -0.16 35.26
C LYS A 631 -21.04 1.31 35.38
N GLN A 632 -20.18 2.11 36.01
CA GLN A 632 -20.36 3.56 36.18
C GLN A 632 -20.48 4.28 34.83
N LEU A 633 -19.60 3.94 33.88
CA LEU A 633 -19.66 4.48 32.51
C LEU A 633 -20.97 4.14 31.81
N SER A 634 -21.44 2.91 31.96
CA SER A 634 -22.69 2.45 31.34
C SER A 634 -23.92 3.13 31.94
N ASN A 635 -23.92 3.33 33.26
CA ASN A 635 -24.98 4.05 33.97
C ASN A 635 -25.04 5.52 33.53
N ALA A 636 -23.91 6.22 33.60
CA ALA A 636 -23.81 7.63 33.24
C ALA A 636 -24.19 7.88 31.77
N PHE A 637 -23.74 7.02 30.85
CA PHE A 637 -24.14 7.12 29.45
C PHE A 637 -25.64 6.81 29.24
N GLY A 638 -26.18 5.85 30.01
CA GLY A 638 -27.59 5.48 29.97
C GLY A 638 -28.53 6.61 30.40
N GLU A 639 -28.10 7.47 31.32
CA GLU A 639 -28.84 8.68 31.69
C GLU A 639 -28.95 9.67 30.53
N LEU A 640 -27.84 9.95 29.86
CA LEU A 640 -27.83 10.83 28.67
C LEU A 640 -28.77 10.32 27.57
N GLN A 641 -28.82 9.00 27.37
CA GLN A 641 -29.73 8.38 26.41
C GLN A 641 -31.20 8.53 26.80
N LYS A 642 -31.53 8.46 28.09
CA LYS A 642 -32.91 8.65 28.56
C LYS A 642 -33.37 10.08 28.34
N THR A 643 -32.56 11.08 28.70
CA THR A 643 -32.87 12.50 28.50
C THR A 643 -33.01 12.84 27.01
N SER A 644 -32.15 12.28 26.14
CA SER A 644 -32.24 12.48 24.69
C SER A 644 -33.56 11.97 24.09
N LYS A 645 -34.11 10.87 24.60
CA LYS A 645 -35.40 10.33 24.13
C LYS A 645 -36.58 11.17 24.57
N GLN A 646 -36.52 11.79 25.75
CA GLN A 646 -37.56 12.70 26.22
C GLN A 646 -37.65 13.97 25.35
N GLY A 647 -36.51 14.46 24.81
CA GLY A 647 -36.48 15.62 23.91
C GLY A 647 -36.93 15.37 22.46
N ARG A 648 -37.15 14.12 22.04
CA ARG A 648 -37.65 13.76 20.69
C ARG A 648 -39.16 13.52 20.63
N GLY A 649 -39.87 13.74 21.73
CA GLY A 649 -41.33 13.72 21.77
C GLY A 649 -41.90 15.11 21.54
N PHE A 650 -41.67 15.69 20.36
CA PHE A 650 -42.42 16.84 19.82
C PHE A 650 -42.53 16.72 18.32
#